data_AF-A0A817S4X8-F1
#
_entry.id   AF-A0A817S4X8-F1
#
_cell.length_a   1.000
_cell.length_b   1.000
_cell.length_c   1.000
_cell.angle_alpha   90.00
_cell.angle_beta   90.00
_cell.angle_gamma   90.00
#
_symmetry.space_group_name_H-M   'P 1'
#
loop_
_entity.id
_entity.type
_entity.pdbx_description
1 polymer ?
#
loop_
_entity_poly.entity_id
_entity_poly.type
_entity_poly.pdbx_seq_one_letter_code
_entity_poly.pdbx_strand_id
1 'polypeptide(L)'
;IFFSENFYSNIYTPTIKLRDPIIKSLIYFIWKERNSNLNLNQLKTTYEYNECYKKYPNWILLFDEIIKDILVDIKHFESHSYIVNQNKIEYIQLDNIVYDYKTLFTYFYEYEKGNITKQSLEENIYIKIKCGNFSYVEIPFEFQYIIGVTSTLKILNNFEREIIQNLYKIRYITFIPSVFVNNLKFLIKDDIWIENENDYFIVIKQEIEKITALEKRVVLVFFESKLKLKEFYNSTVLDSLKQSVIYITEEMSFVEQEILIKRPIVSGQIILLTKTFGRGTDFICYDEKLTENGGIHVIQTFISEDILEEIQIQGRTARQGNHGSYSIILRVRDLEKFRIKNIDIENFKNAKEILSQISDMVRISKTYHTIYEFLYERRNNLLKIKYDINKEYIYYAKEKHYIAKKFLSNLISGNIDFVKDFLFHENKGVEGSYVSRTICLIDASSSMYCLLHKCKKTVDIMLERISEILKCFNLTSDLFQIQFVVYQNYNHKEDEILKISPWETKSDNLRVFMNSIEIDKDGGNKAIEIGLCHANQENITQVILIGNTSPNTQKDVYEKRNYYTENYWKHTKFARPTYYQQELEKLRAYKIPVQTFFVEQQVEEVFKEIAQKTGGRYEMFDINSSSSLHMLTDLIAQEILRNVGGSSKGDALVEAYRSKYNRNYT
;
A
#
# COMPACT_ATOMS: atom_id res chain seq x y z
N ILE A 1 12.10 -8.07 -12.84
CA ILE A 1 12.12 -8.84 -11.57
C ILE A 1 12.95 -8.08 -10.54
N PHE A 2 14.26 -7.88 -10.75
CA PHE A 2 15.11 -7.19 -9.77
C PHE A 2 14.65 -5.79 -9.36
N PHE A 3 13.96 -5.06 -10.24
CA PHE A 3 13.45 -3.72 -9.96
C PHE A 3 11.97 -3.70 -9.52
N SER A 4 11.28 -4.84 -9.53
CA SER A 4 9.88 -4.86 -9.11
C SER A 4 9.77 -4.64 -7.62
N GLU A 5 8.77 -3.87 -7.19
CA GLU A 5 8.57 -3.54 -5.78
C GLU A 5 8.51 -4.80 -4.89
N ASN A 6 7.80 -5.84 -5.34
CA ASN A 6 7.69 -7.12 -4.62
C ASN A 6 9.03 -7.83 -4.39
N PHE A 7 10.01 -7.61 -5.27
CA PHE A 7 11.33 -8.23 -5.15
C PHE A 7 12.29 -7.32 -4.37
N TYR A 8 12.34 -6.03 -4.74
CA TYR A 8 13.32 -5.10 -4.21
C TYR A 8 13.00 -4.61 -2.80
N SER A 9 11.74 -4.72 -2.37
CA SER A 9 11.25 -4.12 -1.12
C SER A 9 10.36 -5.05 -0.30
N ASN A 10 10.63 -6.36 -0.36
CA ASN A 10 9.88 -7.34 0.43
C ASN A 10 10.77 -8.45 1.00
N ILE A 11 10.27 -9.12 2.02
CA ILE A 11 10.86 -10.27 2.67
C ILE A 11 9.92 -11.46 2.55
N TYR A 12 10.48 -12.66 2.47
CA TYR A 12 9.76 -13.91 2.58
C TYR A 12 9.83 -14.42 4.02
N THR A 13 8.68 -14.60 4.66
CA THR A 13 8.58 -15.08 6.05
C THR A 13 8.02 -16.51 6.07
N PRO A 14 8.87 -17.55 5.93
CA PRO A 14 8.40 -18.93 6.00
C PRO A 14 7.72 -19.17 7.34
N THR A 15 6.55 -19.78 7.25
CA THR A 15 5.69 -20.01 8.41
C THR A 15 5.19 -21.45 8.37
N ILE A 16 5.34 -22.16 9.48
CA ILE A 16 4.82 -23.51 9.66
C ILE A 16 3.43 -23.42 10.30
N LYS A 17 2.46 -24.16 9.74
CA LYS A 17 1.14 -24.39 10.33
C LYS A 17 1.15 -25.74 11.04
N LEU A 18 1.33 -25.72 12.37
CA LEU A 18 1.31 -26.93 13.18
C LEU A 18 -0.13 -27.33 13.49
N ARG A 19 -0.57 -28.44 12.90
CA ARG A 19 -1.89 -29.03 13.12
C ARG A 19 -1.75 -30.28 13.98
N ASP A 20 -2.46 -30.31 15.10
CA ASP A 20 -2.46 -31.43 16.01
C ASP A 20 -3.80 -31.55 16.74
N PRO A 21 -4.34 -32.78 16.99
CA PRO A 21 -5.58 -32.94 17.74
C PRO A 21 -5.56 -32.31 19.15
N ILE A 22 -4.40 -32.28 19.82
CA ILE A 22 -4.28 -31.67 21.15
C ILE A 22 -4.32 -30.15 21.05
N ILE A 23 -3.61 -29.57 20.06
CA ILE A 23 -3.68 -28.13 19.76
C ILE A 23 -5.12 -27.72 19.41
N LYS A 24 -5.81 -28.54 18.62
CA LYS A 24 -7.23 -28.33 18.29
C LYS A 24 -8.06 -28.29 19.57
N SER A 25 -7.90 -29.27 20.47
CA SER A 25 -8.62 -29.29 21.75
C SER A 25 -8.37 -28.02 22.58
N LEU A 26 -7.12 -27.56 22.66
CA LEU A 26 -6.76 -26.34 23.36
C LEU A 26 -7.44 -25.10 22.76
N ILE A 27 -7.41 -24.93 21.43
CA ILE A 27 -8.04 -23.78 20.76
C ILE A 27 -9.56 -23.81 20.94
N TYR A 28 -10.20 -24.98 20.86
CA TYR A 28 -11.62 -25.14 21.16
C TYR A 28 -11.97 -24.74 22.60
N PHE A 29 -11.12 -25.12 23.57
CA PHE A 29 -11.30 -24.71 24.96
C PHE A 29 -11.21 -23.19 25.10
N ILE A 30 -10.18 -22.56 24.52
CA ILE A 30 -10.02 -21.10 24.52
C ILE A 30 -11.25 -20.40 23.90
N TRP A 31 -11.79 -20.94 22.79
CA TRP A 31 -13.00 -20.41 22.17
C TRP A 31 -14.26 -20.53 23.05
N LYS A 32 -14.43 -21.64 23.76
CA LYS A 32 -15.54 -21.82 24.70
C LYS A 32 -15.44 -20.85 25.88
N GLU A 33 -14.24 -20.62 26.37
CA GLU A 33 -13.93 -19.72 27.49
C GLU A 33 -13.71 -18.27 27.07
N ARG A 34 -14.06 -17.88 25.85
CA ARG A 34 -13.79 -16.53 25.32
C ARG A 34 -14.36 -15.39 26.17
N ASN A 35 -15.45 -15.64 26.90
CA ASN A 35 -16.11 -14.65 27.76
C ASN A 35 -15.53 -14.58 29.18
N SER A 36 -14.63 -15.49 29.59
CA SER A 36 -14.12 -15.57 30.97
C SER A 36 -12.83 -14.78 31.22
N ASN A 37 -12.40 -13.92 30.28
CA ASN A 37 -11.17 -13.12 30.36
C ASN A 37 -9.92 -13.96 30.69
N LEU A 38 -9.86 -15.16 30.10
CA LEU A 38 -8.80 -16.14 30.33
C LEU A 38 -7.41 -15.54 30.08
N ASN A 39 -6.49 -15.77 31.02
CA ASN A 39 -5.06 -15.42 30.87
C ASN A 39 -4.18 -16.68 30.86
N LEU A 40 -2.92 -16.52 30.47
CA LEU A 40 -1.99 -17.66 30.33
C LEU A 40 -1.81 -18.44 31.64
N ASN A 41 -1.76 -17.77 32.79
CA ASN A 41 -1.59 -18.45 34.08
C ASN A 41 -2.80 -19.31 34.45
N GLN A 42 -4.01 -18.84 34.13
CA GLN A 42 -5.24 -19.64 34.27
C GLN A 42 -5.26 -20.79 33.27
N LEU A 43 -4.88 -20.54 32.01
CA LEU A 43 -4.83 -21.61 31.00
C LEU A 43 -3.86 -22.72 31.40
N LYS A 44 -2.73 -22.38 32.03
CA LYS A 44 -1.73 -23.34 32.53
C LYS A 44 -2.27 -24.35 33.54
N THR A 45 -3.40 -24.08 34.21
CA THR A 45 -4.01 -25.02 35.16
C THR A 45 -5.00 -25.98 34.51
N THR A 46 -5.31 -25.79 33.21
CA THR A 46 -6.31 -26.58 32.49
C THR A 46 -5.79 -27.94 32.03
N TYR A 47 -6.71 -28.88 31.79
CA TYR A 47 -6.36 -30.20 31.27
C TYR A 47 -5.77 -30.09 29.85
N GLU A 48 -6.40 -29.27 29.00
CA GLU A 48 -6.03 -29.09 27.60
C GLU A 48 -4.60 -28.54 27.44
N TYR A 49 -4.20 -27.58 28.29
CA TYR A 49 -2.82 -27.09 28.31
C TYR A 49 -1.84 -28.16 28.77
N ASN A 50 -2.18 -28.91 29.82
CA ASN A 50 -1.30 -29.97 30.34
C ASN A 50 -1.06 -31.10 29.33
N GLU A 51 -2.04 -31.43 28.50
CA GLU A 51 -1.86 -32.38 27.40
C GLU A 51 -0.91 -31.83 26.32
N CYS A 52 -1.01 -30.54 25.99
CA CYS A 52 -0.05 -29.87 25.11
C CYS A 52 1.37 -29.91 25.70
N TYR A 53 1.52 -29.63 27.00
CA TYR A 53 2.80 -29.69 27.70
C TYR A 53 3.43 -31.08 27.66
N LYS A 54 2.66 -32.14 27.94
CA LYS A 54 3.15 -33.53 27.89
C LYS A 54 3.65 -33.92 26.50
N LYS A 55 2.99 -33.45 25.44
CA LYS A 55 3.35 -33.77 24.06
C LYS A 55 4.55 -32.98 23.55
N TYR A 56 4.67 -31.71 23.95
CA TYR A 56 5.72 -30.79 23.48
C TYR A 56 6.54 -30.19 24.64
N PRO A 57 7.11 -31.01 25.55
CA PRO A 57 7.74 -30.50 26.77
C PRO A 57 8.94 -29.59 26.48
N ASN A 58 9.67 -29.89 25.40
CA ASN A 58 10.86 -29.15 24.97
C ASN A 58 10.56 -27.82 24.27
N TRP A 59 9.29 -27.54 23.97
CA TRP A 59 8.86 -26.37 23.19
C TRP A 59 7.85 -25.51 23.95
N ILE A 60 7.63 -25.77 25.24
CA ILE A 60 6.56 -25.12 25.99
C ILE A 60 6.71 -23.59 26.05
N LEU A 61 7.95 -23.08 26.14
CA LEU A 61 8.20 -21.64 26.14
C LEU A 61 7.75 -20.97 24.83
N LEU A 62 7.96 -21.65 23.69
CA LEU A 62 7.47 -21.18 22.41
C LEU A 62 5.93 -21.20 22.36
N PHE A 63 5.33 -22.27 22.86
CA PHE A 63 3.87 -22.39 22.93
C PHE A 63 3.24 -21.32 23.83
N ASP A 64 3.86 -21.03 24.98
CA ASP A 64 3.42 -19.95 25.88
C ASP A 64 3.37 -18.60 25.16
N GLU A 65 4.41 -18.26 24.41
CA GLU A 65 4.45 -17.01 23.63
C GLU A 65 3.39 -16.99 22.52
N ILE A 66 3.17 -18.11 21.85
CA ILE A 66 2.12 -18.20 20.83
C ILE A 66 0.72 -18.08 21.45
N ILE A 67 0.49 -18.72 22.59
CA ILE A 67 -0.79 -18.69 23.29
C ILE A 67 -1.12 -17.27 23.74
N LYS A 68 -0.12 -16.47 24.15
CA LYS A 68 -0.34 -15.04 24.45
C LYS A 68 -1.00 -14.31 23.28
N ASP A 69 -0.50 -14.49 22.06
CA ASP A 69 -1.11 -13.91 20.86
C ASP A 69 -2.54 -14.42 20.65
N ILE A 70 -2.77 -15.73 20.81
CA ILE A 70 -4.12 -16.33 20.71
C ILE A 70 -5.10 -15.69 21.71
N LEU A 71 -4.67 -15.51 22.97
CA LEU A 71 -5.48 -14.93 24.04
C LEU A 71 -5.75 -13.42 23.86
N VAL A 72 -4.88 -12.71 23.14
CA VAL A 72 -5.10 -11.31 22.77
C VAL A 72 -6.05 -11.22 21.57
N ASP A 73 -5.80 -12.00 20.52
CA ASP A 73 -6.58 -11.96 19.28
C ASP A 73 -8.04 -12.39 19.48
N ILE A 74 -8.33 -13.33 20.38
CA ILE A 74 -9.72 -13.72 20.70
C ILE A 74 -10.54 -12.58 21.32
N LYS A 75 -9.91 -11.57 21.92
CA LYS A 75 -10.61 -10.41 22.47
C LYS A 75 -10.95 -9.38 21.41
N HIS A 76 -10.35 -9.50 20.22
CA HIS A 76 -10.37 -8.46 19.19
C HIS A 76 -10.67 -9.02 17.77
N PHE A 77 -11.15 -10.25 17.63
CA PHE A 77 -11.38 -10.85 16.32
C PHE A 77 -12.52 -10.18 15.50
N GLU A 78 -13.44 -9.49 16.17
CA GLU A 78 -14.53 -8.73 15.52
C GLU A 78 -14.10 -7.31 15.10
N SER A 79 -12.83 -6.94 15.27
CA SER A 79 -12.37 -5.56 15.01
C SER A 79 -12.25 -5.17 13.53
N HIS A 80 -12.55 -6.08 12.60
CA HIS A 80 -12.46 -5.84 11.14
C HIS A 80 -13.75 -6.23 10.44
N SER A 81 -14.02 -5.51 9.35
CA SER A 81 -15.14 -5.85 8.48
C SER A 81 -14.71 -6.94 7.50
N TYR A 82 -15.47 -8.02 7.43
CA TYR A 82 -15.24 -9.17 6.55
C TYR A 82 -16.55 -9.61 5.90
N ILE A 83 -16.43 -10.37 4.82
CA ILE A 83 -17.50 -11.11 4.17
C ILE A 83 -17.17 -12.60 4.17
N VAL A 84 -18.21 -13.43 4.16
CA VAL A 84 -18.09 -14.86 3.94
C VAL A 84 -18.37 -15.12 2.47
N ASN A 85 -17.34 -15.54 1.72
CA ASN A 85 -17.44 -15.86 0.31
C ASN A 85 -16.97 -17.30 0.06
N GLN A 86 -17.77 -18.11 -0.63
CA GLN A 86 -17.45 -19.50 -0.95
C GLN A 86 -16.83 -20.29 0.23
N ASN A 87 -17.44 -20.23 1.42
CA ASN A 87 -17.01 -20.95 2.63
C ASN A 87 -15.61 -20.51 3.15
N LYS A 88 -15.19 -19.29 2.83
CA LYS A 88 -13.96 -18.64 3.31
C LYS A 88 -14.25 -17.23 3.83
N ILE A 89 -13.41 -16.80 4.77
CA ILE A 89 -13.39 -15.41 5.24
C ILE A 89 -12.55 -14.57 4.29
N GLU A 90 -13.15 -13.52 3.75
CA GLU A 90 -12.50 -12.49 2.93
C GLU A 90 -12.72 -11.12 3.60
N TYR A 91 -11.69 -10.27 3.65
CA TYR A 91 -11.81 -8.97 4.29
C TYR A 91 -12.20 -7.92 3.25
N ILE A 92 -13.20 -7.06 3.55
CA ILE A 92 -13.87 -6.16 2.58
C ILE A 92 -12.88 -5.26 1.82
N GLN A 93 -11.77 -4.92 2.46
CA GLN A 93 -10.77 -4.00 1.94
C GLN A 93 -9.55 -4.72 1.33
N LEU A 94 -9.51 -6.07 1.33
CA LEU A 94 -8.29 -6.86 1.27
C LEU A 94 -8.49 -8.29 0.71
N ASP A 95 -8.05 -8.51 -0.53
CA ASP A 95 -8.08 -9.86 -1.11
C ASP A 95 -7.04 -10.80 -0.47
N ASN A 96 -7.46 -12.02 -0.12
CA ASN A 96 -6.59 -13.12 0.33
C ASN A 96 -5.71 -12.83 1.57
N ILE A 97 -6.16 -11.97 2.47
CA ILE A 97 -5.41 -11.61 3.69
C ILE A 97 -5.89 -12.41 4.91
N VAL A 98 -4.92 -12.76 5.77
CA VAL A 98 -5.14 -13.46 7.05
C VAL A 98 -4.54 -12.61 8.17
N TYR A 99 -5.37 -12.17 9.10
CA TYR A 99 -5.00 -11.45 10.32
C TYR A 99 -4.73 -12.43 11.47
N ASP A 100 -3.64 -13.17 11.38
CA ASP A 100 -3.18 -14.14 12.39
C ASP A 100 -4.31 -14.97 13.02
N TYR A 101 -4.48 -14.92 14.35
CA TYR A 101 -5.49 -15.70 15.06
C TYR A 101 -6.85 -15.00 15.11
N LYS A 102 -6.93 -13.70 14.76
CA LYS A 102 -8.21 -13.00 14.57
C LYS A 102 -9.02 -13.71 13.49
N THR A 103 -8.40 -14.01 12.34
CA THR A 103 -9.06 -14.78 11.27
C THR A 103 -9.49 -16.17 11.74
N LEU A 104 -8.66 -16.87 12.51
CA LEU A 104 -9.04 -18.17 13.10
C LEU A 104 -10.33 -18.07 13.91
N PHE A 105 -10.46 -17.07 14.78
CA PHE A 105 -11.66 -16.88 15.59
C PHE A 105 -12.86 -16.36 14.80
N THR A 106 -12.64 -15.63 13.71
CA THR A 106 -13.70 -15.32 12.73
C THR A 106 -14.29 -16.61 12.13
N TYR A 107 -13.47 -17.62 11.81
CA TYR A 107 -13.98 -18.92 11.35
C TYR A 107 -14.83 -19.63 12.42
N PHE A 108 -14.45 -19.57 13.70
CA PHE A 108 -15.25 -20.13 14.79
C PHE A 108 -16.61 -19.44 14.92
N TYR A 109 -16.61 -18.11 14.88
CA TYR A 109 -17.80 -17.30 15.00
C TYR A 109 -18.81 -17.51 13.85
N GLU A 110 -18.33 -17.54 12.62
CA GLU A 110 -19.18 -17.76 11.44
C GLU A 110 -19.64 -19.22 11.31
N TYR A 111 -18.87 -20.17 11.86
CA TYR A 111 -19.33 -21.56 12.03
C TYR A 111 -20.49 -21.66 13.03
N GLU A 112 -20.43 -20.96 14.17
CA GLU A 112 -21.55 -20.91 15.14
C GLU A 112 -22.82 -20.29 14.52
N LYS A 113 -22.67 -19.36 13.56
CA LYS A 113 -23.78 -18.79 12.79
C LYS A 113 -24.29 -19.68 11.64
N GLY A 114 -23.57 -20.75 11.30
CA GLY A 114 -23.90 -21.63 10.18
C GLY A 114 -23.48 -21.12 8.79
N ASN A 115 -22.68 -20.07 8.71
CA ASN A 115 -22.20 -19.48 7.45
C ASN A 115 -20.96 -20.20 6.89
N ILE A 116 -20.28 -20.98 7.73
CA ILE A 116 -19.09 -21.76 7.38
C ILE A 116 -19.28 -23.23 7.74
N THR A 117 -18.75 -24.12 6.91
CA THR A 117 -18.76 -25.57 7.14
C THR A 117 -17.75 -26.00 8.20
N LYS A 118 -18.02 -27.13 8.86
CA LYS A 118 -17.08 -27.74 9.80
C LYS A 118 -15.71 -28.03 9.17
N GLN A 119 -15.67 -28.48 7.92
CA GLN A 119 -14.42 -28.76 7.21
C GLN A 119 -13.56 -27.49 7.08
N SER A 120 -14.16 -26.38 6.64
CA SER A 120 -13.44 -25.12 6.48
C SER A 120 -12.93 -24.57 7.82
N LEU A 121 -13.71 -24.67 8.89
CA LEU A 121 -13.22 -24.38 10.24
C LEU A 121 -12.00 -25.25 10.60
N GLU A 122 -12.11 -26.56 10.43
CA GLU A 122 -11.05 -27.50 10.80
C GLU A 122 -9.74 -27.30 10.03
N GLU A 123 -9.81 -26.91 8.75
CA GLU A 123 -8.63 -26.59 7.94
C GLU A 123 -7.87 -25.36 8.46
N ASN A 124 -8.56 -24.45 9.14
CA ASN A 124 -8.00 -23.20 9.67
C ASN A 124 -7.50 -23.31 11.11
N ILE A 125 -7.79 -24.40 11.84
CA ILE A 125 -7.28 -24.60 13.21
C ILE A 125 -5.82 -25.08 13.17
N TYR A 126 -4.89 -24.19 13.51
CA TYR A 126 -3.47 -24.48 13.65
C TYR A 126 -2.78 -23.46 14.55
N ILE A 127 -1.60 -23.84 15.05
CA ILE A 127 -0.62 -22.90 15.60
C ILE A 127 0.33 -22.46 14.49
N LYS A 128 0.57 -21.16 14.40
CA LYS A 128 1.48 -20.53 13.43
C LYS A 128 2.85 -20.33 14.07
N ILE A 129 3.91 -20.82 13.42
CA ILE A 129 5.31 -20.62 13.85
C ILE A 129 6.07 -19.94 12.72
N LYS A 130 6.55 -18.72 12.94
CA LYS A 130 7.44 -18.00 12.04
C LYS A 130 8.85 -18.56 12.14
N CYS A 131 9.49 -18.76 10.99
CA CYS A 131 10.81 -19.37 10.87
C CYS A 131 11.86 -18.41 10.29
N GLY A 132 11.71 -17.12 10.59
CA GLY A 132 12.62 -16.05 10.15
C GLY A 132 12.15 -15.32 8.89
N ASN A 133 12.97 -14.36 8.46
CA ASN A 133 12.66 -13.44 7.36
C ASN A 133 13.80 -13.45 6.34
N PHE A 134 13.48 -13.71 5.08
CA PHE A 134 14.45 -13.83 3.99
C PHE A 134 14.26 -12.71 2.97
N SER A 135 15.25 -11.83 2.84
CA SER A 135 15.25 -10.79 1.80
C SER A 135 15.29 -11.39 0.40
N TYR A 136 14.32 -11.03 -0.45
CA TYR A 136 14.35 -11.41 -1.87
C TYR A 136 15.57 -10.84 -2.61
N VAL A 137 16.03 -9.65 -2.23
CA VAL A 137 17.24 -9.00 -2.79
C VAL A 137 18.50 -9.82 -2.50
N GLU A 138 18.56 -10.49 -1.36
CA GLU A 138 19.75 -11.25 -0.96
C GLU A 138 19.77 -12.68 -1.54
N ILE A 139 18.59 -13.26 -1.82
CA ILE A 139 18.48 -14.63 -2.36
C ILE A 139 19.31 -14.87 -3.63
N PRO A 140 19.38 -13.96 -4.63
CA PRO A 140 20.23 -14.16 -5.81
C PRO A 140 21.71 -14.40 -5.50
N PHE A 141 22.23 -13.88 -4.39
CA PHE A 141 23.65 -14.07 -4.02
C PHE A 141 23.97 -15.49 -3.55
N GLU A 142 22.96 -16.33 -3.36
CA GLU A 142 23.12 -17.76 -3.10
C GLU A 142 23.48 -18.57 -4.34
N PHE A 143 23.20 -18.01 -5.52
CA PHE A 143 23.46 -18.68 -6.78
C PHE A 143 24.88 -18.37 -7.27
N GLN A 144 25.59 -19.40 -7.70
CA GLN A 144 26.93 -19.26 -8.27
C GLN A 144 26.93 -18.39 -9.54
N TYR A 145 25.85 -18.44 -10.32
CA TYR A 145 25.71 -17.69 -11.57
C TYR A 145 24.35 -16.98 -11.60
N ILE A 146 24.38 -15.67 -11.87
CA ILE A 146 23.18 -14.84 -12.05
C ILE A 146 23.11 -14.43 -13.52
N ILE A 147 22.08 -14.91 -14.23
CA ILE A 147 21.84 -14.64 -15.65
C ILE A 147 20.39 -14.19 -15.81
N GLY A 148 20.10 -13.30 -16.77
CA GLY A 148 18.74 -12.87 -17.06
C GLY A 148 18.57 -12.38 -18.50
N VAL A 149 17.33 -12.38 -18.97
CA VAL A 149 16.92 -11.86 -20.27
C VAL A 149 15.81 -10.83 -20.06
N THR A 150 15.91 -9.69 -20.73
CA THR A 150 14.86 -8.65 -20.73
C THR A 150 14.86 -7.89 -22.04
N SER A 151 13.68 -7.48 -22.50
CA SER A 151 13.52 -6.66 -23.72
C SER A 151 13.87 -5.19 -23.49
N THR A 152 13.98 -4.74 -22.24
CA THR A 152 14.09 -3.31 -21.89
C THR A 152 15.46 -2.89 -21.37
N LEU A 153 16.49 -3.73 -21.54
CA LEU A 153 17.84 -3.51 -20.98
C LEU A 153 18.49 -2.19 -21.46
N LYS A 154 18.16 -1.73 -22.68
CA LYS A 154 18.67 -0.48 -23.25
C LYS A 154 18.14 0.77 -22.55
N ILE A 155 16.99 0.68 -21.90
CA ILE A 155 16.26 1.82 -21.33
C ILE A 155 16.46 1.95 -19.81
N LEU A 156 17.22 1.04 -19.18
CA LEU A 156 17.54 1.17 -17.77
C LEU A 156 18.13 2.55 -17.47
N ASN A 157 17.59 3.19 -16.43
CA ASN A 157 18.13 4.44 -15.94
C ASN A 157 19.50 4.21 -15.27
N ASN A 158 20.25 5.28 -14.99
CA ASN A 158 21.60 5.17 -14.43
C ASN A 158 21.63 4.36 -13.12
N PHE A 159 20.62 4.57 -12.27
CA PHE A 159 20.52 3.90 -10.98
C PHE A 159 20.26 2.39 -11.11
N GLU A 160 19.35 1.99 -12.00
CA GLU A 160 19.07 0.58 -12.30
C GLU A 160 20.29 -0.13 -12.90
N ARG A 161 21.04 0.57 -13.76
CA ARG A 161 22.32 0.07 -14.28
C ARG A 161 23.33 -0.14 -13.17
N GLU A 162 23.44 0.81 -12.24
CA GLU A 162 24.32 0.69 -11.07
C GLU A 162 23.95 -0.52 -10.21
N ILE A 163 22.66 -0.78 -9.97
CA ILE A 163 22.23 -2.00 -9.25
C ILE A 163 22.69 -3.26 -9.99
N ILE A 164 22.40 -3.38 -11.28
CA ILE A 164 22.74 -4.59 -12.05
C ILE A 164 24.25 -4.81 -12.09
N GLN A 165 25.03 -3.76 -12.35
CA GLN A 165 26.48 -3.85 -12.52
C GLN A 165 27.24 -3.90 -11.19
N ASN A 166 26.84 -3.11 -10.20
CA ASN A 166 27.58 -2.95 -8.95
C ASN A 166 27.04 -3.85 -7.84
N LEU A 167 25.72 -4.01 -7.71
CA LEU A 167 25.14 -4.88 -6.68
C LEU A 167 25.16 -6.35 -7.14
N TYR A 168 24.51 -6.68 -8.26
CA TYR A 168 24.44 -8.07 -8.76
C TYR A 168 25.64 -8.51 -9.60
N LYS A 169 26.59 -7.62 -9.88
CA LYS A 169 27.82 -7.91 -10.65
C LYS A 169 27.58 -8.45 -12.07
N ILE A 170 26.43 -8.16 -12.66
CA ILE A 170 26.11 -8.52 -14.04
C ILE A 170 26.77 -7.48 -14.96
N ARG A 171 28.01 -7.77 -15.38
CA ARG A 171 28.84 -6.87 -16.20
C ARG A 171 28.72 -7.11 -17.70
N TYR A 172 28.41 -8.34 -18.09
CA TYR A 172 28.30 -8.73 -19.49
C TYR A 172 26.87 -8.53 -19.96
N ILE A 173 26.70 -7.61 -20.90
CA ILE A 173 25.41 -7.28 -21.50
C ILE A 173 25.51 -7.59 -22.99
N THR A 174 24.60 -8.46 -23.47
CA THR A 174 24.48 -8.78 -24.89
C THR A 174 23.15 -8.27 -25.41
N PHE A 175 23.16 -7.63 -26.58
CA PHE A 175 21.95 -7.17 -27.26
C PHE A 175 21.69 -8.03 -28.49
N ILE A 176 20.52 -8.68 -28.51
CA ILE A 176 20.04 -9.38 -29.69
C ILE A 176 19.20 -8.38 -30.50
N PRO A 177 19.54 -8.10 -31.78
CA PRO A 177 18.73 -7.22 -32.60
C PRO A 177 17.35 -7.84 -32.88
N SER A 178 16.34 -6.99 -33.04
CA SER A 178 15.03 -7.45 -33.51
C SER A 178 15.16 -7.94 -34.95
N VAL A 179 14.51 -9.07 -35.26
CA VAL A 179 14.35 -9.56 -36.64
C VAL A 179 13.35 -8.69 -37.42
N PHE A 180 12.49 -7.97 -36.72
CA PHE A 180 11.42 -7.15 -37.30
C PHE A 180 11.70 -5.66 -37.16
N VAL A 181 11.29 -4.88 -38.17
CA VAL A 181 11.31 -3.41 -38.14
C VAL A 181 10.26 -2.90 -37.16
N ASN A 182 10.57 -1.84 -36.40
CA ASN A 182 9.59 -1.19 -35.53
C ASN A 182 8.79 -0.15 -36.34
N ASN A 183 7.51 -0.41 -36.55
CA ASN A 183 6.59 0.44 -37.31
C ASN A 183 5.61 1.23 -36.41
N LEU A 184 5.99 1.44 -35.15
CA LEU A 184 5.22 2.22 -34.18
C LEU A 184 5.20 3.71 -34.53
N LYS A 185 4.00 4.30 -34.57
CA LYS A 185 3.78 5.76 -34.64
C LYS A 185 3.46 6.31 -33.25
N PHE A 186 4.33 7.19 -32.75
CA PHE A 186 4.10 7.98 -31.53
C PHE A 186 4.72 9.36 -31.71
N LEU A 187 3.89 10.35 -31.98
CA LEU A 187 4.26 11.75 -32.14
C LEU A 187 4.17 12.44 -30.80
N ILE A 188 5.31 12.56 -30.11
CA ILE A 188 5.42 13.15 -28.76
C ILE A 188 4.71 14.51 -28.60
N LYS A 189 4.62 15.30 -29.68
CA LYS A 189 3.98 16.62 -29.67
C LYS A 189 2.45 16.57 -29.72
N ASP A 190 1.90 15.55 -30.36
CA ASP A 190 0.49 15.52 -30.78
C ASP A 190 -0.30 14.40 -30.09
N ASP A 191 0.38 13.35 -29.61
CA ASP A 191 -0.25 12.16 -29.03
C ASP A 191 -0.22 12.14 -27.48
N ILE A 192 -0.04 13.31 -26.84
CA ILE A 192 -0.07 13.46 -25.38
C ILE A 192 -1.03 14.57 -24.97
N TRP A 193 -2.07 14.20 -24.25
CA TRP A 193 -3.09 15.12 -23.72
C TRP A 193 -3.04 15.14 -22.18
N ILE A 194 -3.21 16.32 -21.61
CA ILE A 194 -3.32 16.50 -20.15
C ILE A 194 -4.55 17.36 -19.88
N GLU A 195 -5.56 16.72 -19.33
CA GLU A 195 -6.93 17.24 -19.22
C GLU A 195 -7.40 17.32 -17.76
N ASN A 196 -8.36 18.23 -17.54
CA ASN A 196 -9.04 18.35 -16.25
C ASN A 196 -10.08 17.21 -16.06
N GLU A 197 -10.71 17.15 -14.88
CA GLU A 197 -11.68 16.10 -14.54
C GLU A 197 -12.87 16.00 -15.49
N ASN A 198 -13.35 17.12 -16.01
CA ASN A 198 -14.55 17.16 -16.85
C ASN A 198 -14.23 16.67 -18.27
N ASP A 199 -13.04 17.01 -18.78
CA ASP A 199 -12.66 16.74 -20.17
C ASP A 199 -11.96 15.38 -20.34
N TYR A 200 -11.36 14.84 -19.28
CA TYR A 200 -10.54 13.62 -19.35
C TYR A 200 -11.25 12.42 -20.01
N PHE A 201 -12.47 12.07 -19.57
CA PHE A 201 -13.22 10.96 -20.18
C PHE A 201 -13.75 11.30 -21.57
N ILE A 202 -14.04 12.58 -21.83
CA ILE A 202 -14.50 13.04 -23.13
C ILE A 202 -13.39 12.85 -24.17
N VAL A 203 -12.16 13.27 -23.85
CA VAL A 203 -11.00 13.14 -24.74
C VAL A 203 -10.64 11.67 -24.97
N ILE A 204 -10.70 10.81 -23.94
CA ILE A 204 -10.52 9.35 -24.12
C ILE A 204 -11.54 8.79 -25.11
N LYS A 205 -12.83 9.14 -24.95
CA LYS A 205 -13.88 8.69 -25.88
C LYS A 205 -13.63 9.20 -27.30
N GLN A 206 -13.29 10.47 -27.47
CA GLN A 206 -13.05 11.08 -28.78
C GLN A 206 -11.91 10.36 -29.52
N GLU A 207 -10.82 10.02 -28.84
CA GLU A 207 -9.74 9.25 -29.46
C GLU A 207 -10.18 7.82 -29.79
N ILE A 208 -10.94 7.16 -28.92
CA ILE A 208 -11.53 5.84 -29.21
C ILE A 208 -12.40 5.91 -30.48
N GLU A 209 -13.30 6.89 -30.59
CA GLU A 209 -14.22 7.04 -31.72
C GLU A 209 -13.48 7.35 -33.02
N LYS A 210 -12.47 8.23 -32.98
CA LYS A 210 -11.60 8.51 -34.13
C LYS A 210 -10.96 7.22 -34.66
N ILE A 211 -10.35 6.42 -33.78
CA ILE A 211 -9.64 5.21 -34.20
C ILE A 211 -10.61 4.08 -34.62
N THR A 212 -11.71 3.90 -33.91
CA THR A 212 -12.64 2.78 -34.19
C THR A 212 -13.63 3.09 -35.31
N ALA A 213 -14.22 4.28 -35.34
CA ALA A 213 -15.26 4.63 -36.31
C ALA A 213 -14.69 5.20 -37.62
N LEU A 214 -13.66 6.06 -37.55
CA LEU A 214 -13.07 6.69 -38.75
C LEU A 214 -12.00 5.80 -39.37
N GLU A 215 -11.07 5.29 -38.56
CA GLU A 215 -9.94 4.49 -39.05
C GLU A 215 -10.23 2.99 -39.13
N LYS A 216 -11.35 2.52 -38.53
CA LYS A 216 -11.73 1.09 -38.47
C LYS A 216 -10.62 0.20 -37.91
N ARG A 217 -9.97 0.68 -36.84
CA ARG A 217 -8.91 -0.03 -36.14
C ARG A 217 -9.37 -0.55 -34.78
N VAL A 218 -8.47 -1.25 -34.10
CA VAL A 218 -8.66 -1.76 -32.73
C VAL A 218 -8.04 -0.79 -31.75
N VAL A 219 -8.68 -0.58 -30.61
CA VAL A 219 -8.14 0.23 -29.51
C VAL A 219 -7.98 -0.61 -28.24
N LEU A 220 -6.77 -0.61 -27.68
CA LEU A 220 -6.50 -1.07 -26.32
C LEU A 220 -6.32 0.14 -25.41
N VAL A 221 -7.14 0.24 -24.36
CA VAL A 221 -7.10 1.36 -23.41
C VAL A 221 -6.63 0.85 -22.05
N PHE A 222 -5.48 1.30 -21.59
CA PHE A 222 -4.90 0.88 -20.31
C PHE A 222 -5.19 1.90 -19.21
N PHE A 223 -5.84 1.43 -18.14
CA PHE A 223 -6.12 2.17 -16.92
C PHE A 223 -5.19 1.74 -15.77
N GLU A 224 -4.84 2.68 -14.90
CA GLU A 224 -3.93 2.44 -13.78
C GLU A 224 -4.46 1.42 -12.75
N SER A 225 -5.79 1.35 -12.57
CA SER A 225 -6.46 0.46 -11.62
C SER A 225 -7.83 0.03 -12.12
N LYS A 226 -8.36 -1.05 -11.55
CA LYS A 226 -9.74 -1.50 -11.79
C LYS A 226 -10.76 -0.39 -11.51
N LEU A 227 -10.58 0.36 -10.42
CA LEU A 227 -11.50 1.43 -10.03
C LEU A 227 -11.66 2.46 -11.16
N LYS A 228 -10.56 2.94 -11.75
CA LYS A 228 -10.59 3.90 -12.86
C LYS A 228 -11.20 3.33 -14.14
N LEU A 229 -10.90 2.07 -14.43
CA LEU A 229 -11.53 1.37 -15.55
C LEU A 229 -13.05 1.34 -15.37
N LYS A 230 -13.51 1.01 -14.15
CA LYS A 230 -14.94 0.96 -13.83
C LYS A 230 -15.59 2.33 -13.80
N GLU A 231 -14.89 3.36 -13.33
CA GLU A 231 -15.30 4.76 -13.38
C GLU A 231 -15.61 5.17 -14.82
N PHE A 232 -14.68 4.89 -15.76
CA PHE A 232 -14.90 5.17 -17.19
C PHE A 232 -16.03 4.31 -17.79
N TYR A 233 -16.04 3.01 -17.49
CA TYR A 233 -17.05 2.08 -18.03
C TYR A 233 -18.48 2.40 -17.58
N ASN A 234 -18.63 2.89 -16.35
CA ASN A 234 -19.92 3.27 -15.77
C ASN A 234 -20.29 4.74 -16.05
N SER A 235 -19.38 5.55 -16.59
CA SER A 235 -19.66 6.93 -16.94
C SER A 235 -20.69 7.04 -18.07
N THR A 236 -21.51 8.08 -18.03
CA THR A 236 -22.48 8.40 -19.09
C THR A 236 -21.81 8.71 -20.42
N VAL A 237 -20.53 9.10 -20.39
CA VAL A 237 -19.71 9.39 -21.57
C VAL A 237 -19.62 8.15 -22.48
N LEU A 238 -19.45 6.95 -21.90
CA LEU A 238 -19.24 5.72 -22.66
C LEU A 238 -20.53 5.02 -23.13
N ASP A 239 -21.72 5.50 -22.74
CA ASP A 239 -22.99 4.78 -22.97
C ASP A 239 -23.23 4.44 -24.45
N SER A 240 -22.82 5.30 -25.38
CA SER A 240 -22.96 5.08 -26.83
C SER A 240 -22.08 3.96 -27.39
N LEU A 241 -20.97 3.61 -26.71
CA LEU A 241 -19.99 2.61 -27.17
C LEU A 241 -20.02 1.34 -26.33
N LYS A 242 -20.75 1.34 -25.22
CA LYS A 242 -20.68 0.32 -24.17
C LYS A 242 -20.92 -1.12 -24.66
N GLN A 243 -21.77 -1.29 -25.67
CA GLN A 243 -22.06 -2.60 -26.27
C GLN A 243 -20.86 -3.20 -27.03
N SER A 244 -19.95 -2.36 -27.52
CA SER A 244 -18.76 -2.75 -28.28
C SER A 244 -17.49 -2.87 -27.42
N VAL A 245 -17.63 -2.65 -26.11
CA VAL A 245 -16.52 -2.62 -25.16
C VAL A 245 -16.38 -3.97 -24.46
N ILE A 246 -15.17 -4.51 -24.48
CA ILE A 246 -14.74 -5.57 -23.59
C ILE A 246 -13.82 -4.95 -22.54
N TYR A 247 -13.94 -5.36 -21.29
CA TYR A 247 -12.93 -5.03 -20.28
C TYR A 247 -12.34 -6.29 -19.66
N ILE A 248 -11.06 -6.24 -19.29
CA ILE A 248 -10.35 -7.31 -18.61
C ILE A 248 -9.71 -6.74 -17.35
N THR A 249 -9.97 -7.39 -16.21
CA THR A 249 -9.48 -7.00 -14.88
C THR A 249 -8.92 -8.22 -14.17
N GLU A 250 -8.04 -7.99 -13.19
CA GLU A 250 -7.39 -9.01 -12.38
C GLU A 250 -8.34 -9.95 -11.61
N GLU A 251 -9.59 -9.55 -11.37
CA GLU A 251 -10.62 -10.37 -10.68
C GLU A 251 -11.23 -11.46 -11.54
N MET A 252 -11.12 -11.37 -12.86
CA MET A 252 -11.63 -12.42 -13.74
C MET A 252 -10.87 -13.71 -13.50
N SER A 253 -11.54 -14.85 -13.60
CA SER A 253 -10.86 -16.14 -13.49
C SER A 253 -9.80 -16.28 -14.60
N PHE A 254 -8.73 -17.05 -14.33
CA PHE A 254 -7.67 -17.29 -15.32
C PHE A 254 -8.24 -17.80 -16.65
N VAL A 255 -9.27 -18.64 -16.59
CA VAL A 255 -9.95 -19.20 -17.77
C VAL A 255 -10.65 -18.12 -18.58
N GLU A 256 -11.41 -17.22 -17.92
CA GLU A 256 -12.08 -16.10 -18.60
C GLU A 256 -11.09 -15.14 -19.24
N GLN A 257 -10.01 -14.80 -18.51
CA GLN A 257 -8.93 -13.96 -19.03
C GLN A 257 -8.32 -14.59 -20.28
N GLU A 258 -7.97 -15.87 -20.23
CA GLU A 258 -7.35 -16.59 -21.33
C GLU A 258 -8.27 -16.65 -22.56
N ILE A 259 -9.57 -16.87 -22.37
CA ILE A 259 -10.57 -16.85 -23.46
C ILE A 259 -10.61 -15.47 -24.12
N LEU A 260 -10.68 -14.38 -23.33
CA LEU A 260 -10.77 -13.02 -23.86
C LEU A 260 -9.49 -12.57 -24.56
N ILE A 261 -8.32 -12.96 -24.05
CA ILE A 261 -7.01 -12.62 -24.59
C ILE A 261 -6.71 -13.37 -25.89
N LYS A 262 -7.02 -14.68 -25.93
CA LYS A 262 -6.74 -15.53 -27.10
C LYS A 262 -7.77 -15.38 -28.22
N ARG A 263 -8.92 -14.74 -27.94
CA ARG A 263 -9.93 -14.46 -28.94
C ARG A 263 -9.33 -13.55 -30.04
N PRO A 264 -9.48 -13.90 -31.33
CA PRO A 264 -9.08 -13.01 -32.42
C PRO A 264 -9.78 -11.67 -32.29
N ILE A 265 -9.00 -10.60 -32.30
CA ILE A 265 -9.53 -9.23 -32.22
C ILE A 265 -10.04 -8.82 -33.60
N VAL A 266 -11.23 -8.21 -33.63
CA VAL A 266 -11.87 -7.73 -34.86
C VAL A 266 -11.79 -6.20 -35.00
N SER A 267 -11.77 -5.70 -36.23
CA SER A 267 -11.84 -4.27 -36.53
C SER A 267 -13.00 -3.57 -35.78
N GLY A 268 -12.72 -2.40 -35.19
CA GLY A 268 -13.68 -1.61 -34.41
C GLY A 268 -13.83 -2.03 -32.95
N GLN A 269 -13.12 -3.08 -32.49
CA GLN A 269 -13.20 -3.56 -31.12
C GLN A 269 -12.48 -2.62 -30.12
N ILE A 270 -13.13 -2.40 -28.97
CA ILE A 270 -12.60 -1.60 -27.86
C ILE A 270 -12.31 -2.55 -26.70
N ILE A 271 -11.06 -2.56 -26.22
CA ILE A 271 -10.65 -3.38 -25.08
C ILE A 271 -10.09 -2.48 -23.99
N LEU A 272 -10.76 -2.44 -22.84
CA LEU A 272 -10.27 -1.75 -21.64
C LEU A 272 -9.49 -2.74 -20.77
N LEU A 273 -8.32 -2.33 -20.33
CA LEU A 273 -7.38 -3.18 -19.61
C LEU A 273 -6.88 -2.45 -18.37
N THR A 274 -6.65 -3.16 -17.27
CA THR A 274 -5.85 -2.61 -16.17
C THR A 274 -4.35 -2.70 -16.51
N LYS A 275 -3.53 -1.89 -15.83
CA LYS A 275 -2.06 -1.82 -16.05
C LYS A 275 -1.36 -3.18 -15.97
N THR A 276 -1.92 -4.13 -15.21
CA THR A 276 -1.37 -5.48 -15.02
C THR A 276 -1.26 -6.25 -16.33
N PHE A 277 -2.19 -6.04 -17.26
CA PHE A 277 -2.19 -6.64 -18.60
C PHE A 277 -1.21 -5.95 -19.57
N GLY A 278 -0.56 -4.86 -19.15
CA GLY A 278 0.56 -4.25 -19.86
C GLY A 278 1.79 -5.18 -19.95
N ARG A 279 1.85 -6.22 -19.09
CA ARG A 279 2.90 -7.25 -19.08
C ARG A 279 2.32 -8.64 -19.39
N GLY A 280 3.11 -9.48 -20.08
CA GLY A 280 2.84 -10.92 -20.23
C GLY A 280 1.64 -11.34 -21.09
N THR A 281 0.88 -10.40 -21.64
CA THR A 281 -0.38 -10.69 -22.37
C THR A 281 -0.25 -10.43 -23.87
N ASP A 282 -0.36 -11.48 -24.68
CA ASP A 282 -0.24 -11.35 -26.13
C ASP A 282 -1.61 -11.33 -26.81
N PHE A 283 -1.95 -10.18 -27.39
CA PHE A 283 -3.15 -10.00 -28.18
C PHE A 283 -2.88 -10.42 -29.62
N ILE A 284 -3.52 -11.50 -30.06
CA ILE A 284 -3.30 -12.04 -31.40
C ILE A 284 -4.26 -11.36 -32.38
N CYS A 285 -3.70 -10.77 -33.43
CA CYS A 285 -4.44 -10.21 -34.54
C CYS A 285 -4.21 -11.05 -35.80
N TYR A 286 -5.28 -11.61 -36.35
CA TYR A 286 -5.27 -12.34 -37.63
C TYR A 286 -5.96 -11.56 -38.76
N ASP A 287 -6.42 -10.32 -38.50
CA ASP A 287 -7.16 -9.50 -39.46
C ASP A 287 -6.20 -8.71 -40.36
N GLU A 288 -6.10 -9.11 -41.63
CA GLU A 288 -5.27 -8.43 -42.64
C GLU A 288 -5.72 -6.97 -42.87
N LYS A 289 -7.04 -6.70 -42.84
CA LYS A 289 -7.57 -5.33 -43.04
C LYS A 289 -7.19 -4.42 -41.88
N LEU A 290 -7.09 -4.96 -40.66
CA LEU A 290 -6.61 -4.17 -39.53
C LEU A 290 -5.16 -3.73 -39.76
N THR A 291 -4.33 -4.63 -40.30
CA THR A 291 -2.90 -4.36 -40.57
C THR A 291 -2.75 -3.26 -41.62
N GLU A 292 -3.57 -3.31 -42.69
CA GLU A 292 -3.64 -2.26 -43.72
C GLU A 292 -4.10 -0.91 -43.16
N ASN A 293 -5.06 -0.91 -42.24
CA ASN A 293 -5.59 0.31 -41.62
C ASN A 293 -4.66 0.92 -40.56
N GLY A 294 -3.45 0.38 -40.35
CA GLY A 294 -2.48 0.93 -39.39
C GLY A 294 -2.38 0.16 -38.07
N GLY A 295 -3.04 -1.00 -37.97
CA GLY A 295 -2.90 -1.94 -36.86
C GLY A 295 -3.58 -1.48 -35.57
N ILE A 296 -3.11 -2.01 -34.45
CA ILE A 296 -3.67 -1.71 -33.12
C ILE A 296 -3.26 -0.29 -32.67
N HIS A 297 -4.20 0.45 -32.09
CA HIS A 297 -3.89 1.67 -31.34
C HIS A 297 -3.90 1.37 -29.84
N VAL A 298 -2.92 1.89 -29.12
CA VAL A 298 -2.85 1.77 -27.66
C VAL A 298 -2.98 3.16 -27.04
N ILE A 299 -3.95 3.32 -26.15
CA ILE A 299 -4.15 4.52 -25.33
C ILE A 299 -3.73 4.17 -23.90
N GLN A 300 -2.74 4.88 -23.36
CA GLN A 300 -2.38 4.77 -21.94
C GLN A 300 -2.97 5.96 -21.18
N THR A 301 -3.81 5.68 -20.18
CA THR A 301 -4.59 6.73 -19.49
C THR A 301 -3.93 7.27 -18.21
N PHE A 302 -2.66 6.93 -17.99
CA PHE A 302 -1.89 7.26 -16.80
C PHE A 302 -0.39 7.31 -17.10
N ILE A 303 0.39 7.99 -16.26
CA ILE A 303 1.85 7.91 -16.32
C ILE A 303 2.31 6.69 -15.51
N SER A 304 3.04 5.79 -16.18
CA SER A 304 3.75 4.70 -15.52
C SER A 304 4.84 5.23 -14.60
N GLU A 305 4.93 4.68 -13.39
CA GLU A 305 6.01 5.04 -12.46
C GLU A 305 7.38 4.62 -13.00
N ASP A 306 7.43 3.51 -13.73
CA ASP A 306 8.62 2.99 -14.40
C ASP A 306 8.46 3.13 -15.93
N ILE A 307 9.47 3.71 -16.60
CA ILE A 307 9.50 3.78 -18.07
C ILE A 307 9.46 2.39 -18.71
N LEU A 308 9.98 1.36 -18.04
CA LEU A 308 9.95 -0.01 -18.55
C LEU A 308 8.52 -0.54 -18.65
N GLU A 309 7.60 -0.11 -17.78
CA GLU A 309 6.18 -0.45 -17.84
C GLU A 309 5.51 0.22 -19.05
N GLU A 310 5.76 1.52 -19.25
CA GLU A 310 5.24 2.26 -20.40
C GLU A 310 5.69 1.61 -21.72
N ILE A 311 6.97 1.23 -21.83
CA ILE A 311 7.50 0.55 -23.02
C ILE A 311 6.88 -0.83 -23.22
N GLN A 312 6.54 -1.54 -22.14
CA GLN A 312 5.83 -2.82 -22.25
C GLN A 312 4.39 -2.64 -22.74
N ILE A 313 3.72 -1.55 -22.33
CA ILE A 313 2.39 -1.16 -22.80
C ILE A 313 2.45 -0.73 -24.27
N GLN A 314 3.41 0.13 -24.65
CA GLN A 314 3.68 0.50 -26.04
C GLN A 314 3.94 -0.74 -26.90
N GLY A 315 4.69 -1.70 -26.34
CA GLY A 315 4.96 -2.98 -26.98
C GLY A 315 3.76 -3.91 -27.14
N ARG A 316 2.52 -3.51 -26.77
CA ARG A 316 1.26 -4.21 -27.09
C ARG A 316 0.72 -3.85 -28.47
N THR A 317 1.31 -2.86 -29.12
CA THR A 317 1.08 -2.56 -30.54
C THR A 317 2.37 -2.74 -31.37
N ALA A 318 2.27 -2.61 -32.69
CA ALA A 318 3.37 -2.67 -33.65
C ALA A 318 4.30 -3.90 -33.52
N ARG A 319 3.72 -5.06 -33.15
CA ARG A 319 4.48 -6.30 -32.94
C ARG A 319 4.84 -7.00 -34.24
N GLN A 320 5.98 -7.69 -34.24
CA GLN A 320 6.43 -8.54 -35.34
C GLN A 320 6.44 -7.84 -36.72
N GLY A 321 6.71 -6.52 -36.74
CA GLY A 321 6.74 -5.72 -37.97
C GLY A 321 5.40 -5.09 -38.36
N ASN A 322 4.32 -5.36 -37.62
CA ASN A 322 3.03 -4.73 -37.89
C ASN A 322 3.05 -3.22 -37.63
N HIS A 323 2.18 -2.49 -38.32
CA HIS A 323 1.92 -1.08 -38.00
C HIS A 323 1.16 -0.95 -36.68
N GLY A 324 1.32 0.20 -36.04
CA GLY A 324 0.63 0.51 -34.80
C GLY A 324 0.80 1.96 -34.43
N SER A 325 -0.06 2.47 -33.56
CA SER A 325 0.13 3.79 -32.95
C SER A 325 -0.13 3.79 -31.46
N TYR A 326 0.43 4.76 -30.77
CA TYR A 326 0.36 4.89 -29.32
C TYR A 326 0.04 6.32 -28.92
N SER A 327 -0.72 6.50 -27.85
CA SER A 327 -1.01 7.81 -27.29
C SER A 327 -1.17 7.77 -25.77
N ILE A 328 -1.04 8.93 -25.14
CA ILE A 328 -1.17 9.10 -23.69
C ILE A 328 -2.21 10.17 -23.40
N ILE A 329 -3.24 9.83 -22.62
CA ILE A 329 -4.26 10.79 -22.16
C ILE A 329 -4.23 10.82 -20.63
N LEU A 330 -3.88 11.96 -20.06
CA LEU A 330 -3.62 12.09 -18.63
C LEU A 330 -4.62 13.01 -17.98
N ARG A 331 -5.00 12.67 -16.75
CA ARG A 331 -5.77 13.55 -15.87
C ARG A 331 -4.78 14.40 -15.06
N VAL A 332 -4.89 15.73 -15.05
CA VAL A 332 -3.91 16.59 -14.36
C VAL A 332 -3.72 16.16 -12.90
N ARG A 333 -4.83 15.88 -12.23
CA ARG A 333 -4.89 15.47 -10.83
C ARG A 333 -4.12 14.18 -10.52
N ASP A 334 -4.11 13.24 -11.45
CA ASP A 334 -3.32 12.02 -11.34
C ASP A 334 -1.81 12.30 -11.32
N LEU A 335 -1.39 13.50 -11.72
CA LEU A 335 0.01 13.90 -11.81
C LEU A 335 0.57 14.49 -10.51
N GLU A 336 -0.28 14.78 -9.52
CA GLU A 336 0.16 15.25 -8.20
C GLU A 336 1.13 14.27 -7.53
N LYS A 337 0.95 12.95 -7.75
CA LYS A 337 1.87 11.90 -7.27
C LYS A 337 3.30 12.08 -7.82
N PHE A 338 3.45 12.70 -8.99
CA PHE A 338 4.75 13.06 -9.59
C PHE A 338 5.19 14.49 -9.25
N ARG A 339 4.49 15.16 -8.32
CA ARG A 339 4.68 16.57 -7.96
C ARG A 339 4.51 17.50 -9.16
N ILE A 340 3.48 17.25 -9.95
CA ILE A 340 3.05 18.11 -11.05
C ILE A 340 1.69 18.69 -10.66
N LYS A 341 1.62 20.01 -10.53
CA LYS A 341 0.39 20.76 -10.25
C LYS A 341 -0.15 21.39 -11.53
N ASN A 342 -1.42 21.80 -11.53
CA ASN A 342 -2.05 22.55 -12.64
C ASN A 342 -1.18 23.73 -13.10
N ILE A 343 -0.65 24.50 -12.15
CA ILE A 343 0.20 25.66 -12.41
C ILE A 343 1.48 25.29 -13.19
N ASP A 344 2.06 24.11 -12.97
CA ASP A 344 3.25 23.65 -13.71
C ASP A 344 2.92 23.40 -15.19
N ILE A 345 1.72 22.87 -15.45
CA ILE A 345 1.23 22.57 -16.80
C ILE A 345 0.82 23.86 -17.52
N GLU A 346 0.14 24.78 -16.84
CA GLU A 346 -0.18 26.11 -17.36
C GLU A 346 1.10 26.89 -17.69
N ASN A 347 2.07 26.90 -16.78
CA ASN A 347 3.38 27.52 -17.02
C ASN A 347 4.08 26.89 -18.22
N PHE A 348 4.01 25.56 -18.40
CA PHE A 348 4.59 24.90 -19.58
C PHE A 348 3.84 25.29 -20.88
N LYS A 349 2.51 25.32 -20.86
CA LYS A 349 1.67 25.74 -22.00
C LYS A 349 1.97 27.20 -22.39
N ASN A 350 2.04 28.09 -21.41
CA ASN A 350 2.33 29.52 -21.60
C ASN A 350 3.78 29.80 -22.00
N ALA A 351 4.75 29.07 -21.42
CA ALA A 351 6.16 29.18 -21.80
C ALA A 351 6.40 28.75 -23.26
N LYS A 352 5.59 27.82 -23.78
CA LYS A 352 5.63 27.42 -25.20
C LYS A 352 5.13 28.52 -26.13
N GLU A 353 4.19 29.36 -25.68
CA GLU A 353 3.78 30.58 -26.42
C GLU A 353 4.89 31.64 -26.43
N ILE A 354 5.57 31.84 -25.29
CA ILE A 354 6.62 32.87 -25.14
C ILE A 354 7.96 32.45 -25.77
N LEU A 355 8.37 31.19 -25.67
CA LEU A 355 9.61 30.66 -26.27
C LEU A 355 9.56 30.63 -27.80
N SER A 356 8.37 30.71 -28.42
CA SER A 356 8.25 30.93 -29.86
C SER A 356 8.70 32.33 -30.32
N GLN A 357 8.82 33.28 -29.38
CA GLN A 357 9.13 34.70 -29.66
C GLN A 357 10.52 35.14 -29.19
N ILE A 358 11.17 34.42 -28.26
CA ILE A 358 12.40 34.92 -27.59
C ILE A 358 13.40 33.76 -27.37
N SER A 359 13.99 33.22 -28.44
CA SER A 359 14.96 32.12 -28.34
C SER A 359 16.34 32.52 -27.78
N ASP A 360 16.67 33.83 -27.69
CA ASP A 360 18.07 34.23 -27.61
C ASP A 360 18.55 34.83 -26.27
N MET A 361 17.72 34.97 -25.23
CA MET A 361 18.12 35.84 -24.10
C MET A 361 18.05 35.34 -22.65
N VAL A 362 17.59 34.13 -22.33
CA VAL A 362 17.35 33.83 -20.90
C VAL A 362 17.97 32.51 -20.41
N ARG A 363 19.07 32.64 -19.65
CA ARG A 363 19.57 31.64 -18.69
C ARG A 363 18.61 31.55 -17.50
N ILE A 364 17.56 30.73 -17.60
CA ILE A 364 16.74 30.30 -16.45
C ILE A 364 16.72 28.77 -16.40
N SER A 365 16.61 28.24 -15.18
CA SER A 365 16.43 26.83 -14.78
C SER A 365 15.94 25.89 -15.89
N LYS A 366 16.72 24.82 -16.13
CA LYS A 366 16.41 23.60 -16.92
C LYS A 366 15.19 23.71 -17.86
N THR A 367 15.42 24.08 -19.11
CA THR A 367 14.39 24.21 -20.15
C THR A 367 14.00 22.82 -20.70
N TYR A 368 12.70 22.51 -20.76
CA TYR A 368 12.16 21.29 -21.36
C TYR A 368 11.64 21.58 -22.77
N HIS A 369 11.96 20.73 -23.75
CA HIS A 369 11.54 20.93 -25.15
C HIS A 369 10.18 20.32 -25.45
N THR A 370 9.77 19.30 -24.69
CA THR A 370 8.47 18.63 -24.82
C THR A 370 7.85 18.36 -23.45
N ILE A 371 6.52 18.24 -23.41
CA ILE A 371 5.83 17.84 -22.18
C ILE A 371 6.29 16.45 -21.74
N TYR A 372 6.57 15.55 -22.69
CA TYR A 372 7.07 14.21 -22.41
C TYR A 372 8.43 14.21 -21.70
N GLU A 373 9.37 15.11 -22.06
CA GLU A 373 10.63 15.29 -21.33
C GLU A 373 10.40 15.72 -19.88
N PHE A 374 9.47 16.65 -19.67
CA PHE A 374 9.09 17.09 -18.32
C PHE A 374 8.50 15.94 -17.49
N LEU A 375 7.55 15.19 -18.06
CA LEU A 375 6.94 14.01 -17.43
C LEU A 375 8.00 12.94 -17.12
N TYR A 376 8.92 12.70 -18.04
CA TYR A 376 10.00 11.72 -17.90
C TYR A 376 10.96 12.08 -16.76
N GLU A 377 11.35 13.36 -16.62
CA GLU A 377 12.14 13.78 -15.46
C GLU A 377 11.39 13.59 -14.15
N ARG A 378 10.13 14.04 -14.09
CA ARG A 378 9.31 13.94 -12.87
C ARG A 378 9.12 12.49 -12.43
N ARG A 379 8.93 11.58 -13.38
CA ARG A 379 8.95 10.13 -13.18
C ARG A 379 10.26 9.64 -12.58
N ASN A 380 11.41 10.00 -13.18
CA ASN A 380 12.72 9.58 -12.68
C ASN A 380 13.03 10.12 -11.28
N ASN A 381 12.61 11.35 -10.98
CA ASN A 381 12.73 11.92 -9.64
C ASN A 381 11.90 11.14 -8.62
N LEU A 382 10.66 10.75 -8.95
CA LEU A 382 9.83 9.90 -8.10
C LEU A 382 10.46 8.52 -7.89
N LEU A 383 10.95 7.88 -8.95
CA LEU A 383 11.66 6.59 -8.86
C LEU A 383 12.87 6.69 -7.93
N LYS A 384 13.70 7.71 -8.10
CA LYS A 384 14.86 7.95 -7.23
C LYS A 384 14.44 8.06 -5.76
N ILE A 385 13.40 8.84 -5.47
CA ILE A 385 12.85 8.97 -4.12
C ILE A 385 12.38 7.61 -3.58
N LYS A 386 11.64 6.82 -4.37
CA LYS A 386 11.21 5.46 -3.96
C LYS A 386 12.39 4.55 -3.66
N TYR A 387 13.46 4.62 -4.45
CA TYR A 387 14.65 3.82 -4.23
C TYR A 387 15.45 4.25 -3.00
N ASP A 388 15.61 5.56 -2.78
CA ASP A 388 16.22 6.10 -1.56
C ASP A 388 15.40 5.65 -0.34
N ILE A 389 14.06 5.68 -0.44
CA ILE A 389 13.16 5.16 0.60
C ILE A 389 13.40 3.67 0.87
N ASN A 390 13.55 2.87 -0.18
CA ASN A 390 13.73 1.42 -0.06
C ASN A 390 15.13 1.03 0.46
N LYS A 391 16.14 1.90 0.34
CA LYS A 391 17.53 1.58 0.70
C LYS A 391 17.69 1.15 2.16
N GLU A 392 17.02 1.84 3.09
CA GLU A 392 17.03 1.48 4.51
C GLU A 392 16.30 0.17 4.78
N TYR A 393 15.14 -0.01 4.16
CA TYR A 393 14.41 -1.27 4.27
C TYR A 393 15.23 -2.44 3.73
N ILE A 394 16.04 -2.23 2.68
CA ILE A 394 16.96 -3.25 2.16
C ILE A 394 18.04 -3.59 3.19
N TYR A 395 18.63 -2.59 3.86
CA TYR A 395 19.60 -2.84 4.91
C TYR A 395 18.97 -3.63 6.07
N TYR A 396 17.79 -3.22 6.51
CA TYR A 396 16.98 -3.94 7.49
C TYR A 396 16.71 -5.40 7.07
N ALA A 397 16.18 -5.60 5.86
CA ALA A 397 15.86 -6.91 5.31
C ALA A 397 17.11 -7.79 5.16
N LYS A 398 18.27 -7.20 4.85
CA LYS A 398 19.56 -7.89 4.77
C LYS A 398 20.02 -8.39 6.13
N GLU A 399 19.91 -7.58 7.19
CA GLU A 399 20.23 -8.02 8.56
C GLU A 399 19.34 -9.19 8.98
N LYS A 400 18.02 -9.07 8.76
CA LYS A 400 17.07 -10.16 9.02
C LYS A 400 17.38 -11.43 8.22
N HIS A 401 17.75 -11.28 6.94
CA HIS A 401 18.16 -12.39 6.09
C HIS A 401 19.37 -13.14 6.66
N TYR A 402 20.39 -12.44 7.15
CA TYR A 402 21.56 -13.10 7.75
C TYR A 402 21.23 -13.83 9.05
N ILE A 403 20.34 -13.26 9.88
CA ILE A 403 19.88 -13.95 11.09
C ILE A 403 19.11 -15.22 10.71
N ALA A 404 18.19 -15.14 9.74
CA ALA A 404 17.41 -16.27 9.26
C ALA A 404 18.30 -17.36 8.62
N LYS A 405 19.37 -16.96 7.92
CA LYS A 405 20.39 -17.89 7.42
C LYS A 405 21.16 -18.58 8.53
N LYS A 406 21.56 -17.84 9.56
CA LYS A 406 22.23 -18.43 10.72
C LYS A 406 21.32 -19.45 11.39
N PHE A 407 20.03 -19.16 11.51
CA PHE A 407 19.01 -20.11 11.94
C PHE A 407 18.98 -21.36 11.07
N LEU A 408 18.91 -21.22 9.75
CA LEU A 408 18.89 -22.35 8.82
C LEU A 408 20.14 -23.23 8.95
N SER A 409 21.33 -22.63 9.04
CA SER A 409 22.58 -23.38 9.22
C SER A 409 22.62 -24.15 10.54
N ASN A 410 22.13 -23.55 11.64
CA ASN A 410 22.05 -24.22 12.94
C ASN A 410 20.98 -25.32 12.98
N LEU A 411 19.89 -25.14 12.24
CA LEU A 411 18.87 -26.17 12.06
C LEU A 411 19.45 -27.39 11.32
N ILE A 412 20.19 -27.16 10.23
CA ILE A 412 20.83 -28.23 9.45
C ILE A 412 21.92 -28.93 10.25
N SER A 413 22.69 -28.19 11.06
CA SER A 413 23.76 -28.77 11.89
C SER A 413 23.26 -29.45 13.18
N GLY A 414 21.96 -29.35 13.49
CA GLY A 414 21.35 -29.96 14.68
C GLY A 414 21.60 -29.20 15.98
N ASN A 415 21.96 -27.91 15.94
CA ASN A 415 22.10 -27.07 17.13
C ASN A 415 20.72 -26.61 17.64
N ILE A 416 20.05 -27.50 18.39
CA ILE A 416 18.66 -27.31 18.84
C ILE A 416 18.50 -26.13 19.81
N ASP A 417 19.48 -25.83 20.66
CA ASP A 417 19.35 -24.76 21.65
C ASP A 417 19.26 -23.39 20.94
N PHE A 418 20.13 -23.14 19.95
CA PHE A 418 20.05 -21.94 19.13
C PHE A 418 18.71 -21.85 18.37
N VAL A 419 18.24 -22.98 17.82
CA VAL A 419 16.96 -23.05 17.10
C VAL A 419 15.79 -22.69 18.03
N LYS A 420 15.80 -23.19 19.27
CA LYS A 420 14.77 -22.86 20.27
C LYS A 420 14.78 -21.39 20.63
N ASP A 421 15.94 -20.83 20.94
CA ASP A 421 16.09 -19.42 21.30
C ASP A 421 15.64 -18.51 20.15
N PHE A 422 16.04 -18.84 18.92
CA PHE A 422 15.61 -18.10 17.74
C PHE A 422 14.08 -18.13 17.57
N LEU A 423 13.47 -19.32 17.60
CA LEU A 423 12.02 -19.46 17.41
C LEU A 423 11.24 -18.78 18.54
N PHE A 424 11.74 -18.85 19.79
CA PHE A 424 11.17 -18.14 20.93
C PHE A 424 11.14 -16.63 20.70
N HIS A 425 12.26 -16.03 20.28
CA HIS A 425 12.33 -14.58 20.04
C HIS A 425 11.49 -14.14 18.83
N GLU A 426 11.50 -14.92 17.75
CA GLU A 426 10.78 -14.60 16.52
C GLU A 426 9.25 -14.70 16.67
N ASN A 427 8.79 -15.50 17.63
CA ASN A 427 7.37 -15.73 17.91
C ASN A 427 6.94 -15.20 19.29
N LYS A 428 7.71 -14.25 19.86
CA LYS A 428 7.40 -13.68 21.17
C LYS A 428 6.00 -13.04 21.16
N GLY A 429 5.16 -13.40 22.13
CA GLY A 429 3.77 -13.00 22.22
C GLY A 429 3.53 -11.66 22.90
N VAL A 430 2.29 -11.17 22.82
CA VAL A 430 1.83 -9.93 23.47
C VAL A 430 1.26 -10.21 24.86
N GLU A 431 1.77 -9.56 25.90
CA GLU A 431 1.31 -9.69 27.29
C GLU A 431 -0.05 -9.03 27.54
N GLY A 432 -0.40 -7.99 26.76
CA GLY A 432 -1.74 -7.42 26.73
C GLY A 432 -1.99 -6.27 27.72
N SER A 433 -0.96 -5.76 28.40
CA SER A 433 -1.06 -4.59 29.30
C SER A 433 -0.47 -3.35 28.62
N TYR A 434 -1.34 -2.52 28.06
CA TYR A 434 -0.93 -1.35 27.25
C TYR A 434 -0.98 -0.07 28.07
N VAL A 435 0.11 0.70 28.05
CA VAL A 435 0.21 2.04 28.64
C VAL A 435 -0.11 3.11 27.60
N SER A 436 0.29 2.89 26.35
CA SER A 436 0.00 3.79 25.23
C SER A 436 -0.95 3.13 24.24
N ARG A 437 -2.05 3.80 23.89
CA ARG A 437 -2.96 3.39 22.80
C ARG A 437 -3.10 4.55 21.84
N THR A 438 -2.40 4.45 20.71
CA THR A 438 -2.21 5.56 19.77
C THR A 438 -2.98 5.30 18.48
N ILE A 439 -3.88 6.21 18.10
CA ILE A 439 -4.42 6.26 16.74
C ILE A 439 -3.55 7.19 15.90
N CYS A 440 -3.06 6.69 14.77
CA CYS A 440 -2.37 7.51 13.77
C CYS A 440 -3.31 7.74 12.58
N LEU A 441 -3.86 8.96 12.52
CA LEU A 441 -4.71 9.45 11.44
C LEU A 441 -3.82 9.92 10.28
N ILE A 442 -3.98 9.33 9.10
CA ILE A 442 -3.16 9.64 7.91
C ILE A 442 -4.08 10.03 6.74
N ASP A 443 -3.79 11.17 6.13
CA ASP A 443 -4.43 11.62 4.89
C ASP A 443 -4.07 10.69 3.72
N ALA A 444 -5.08 10.24 2.97
CA ALA A 444 -4.94 9.38 1.81
C ALA A 444 -4.73 10.11 0.47
N SER A 445 -4.47 11.42 0.43
CA SER A 445 -4.44 12.20 -0.82
C SER A 445 -3.28 11.85 -1.78
N SER A 446 -3.44 12.15 -3.07
CA SER A 446 -2.42 11.98 -4.13
C SER A 446 -1.08 12.63 -3.80
N SER A 447 -1.11 13.83 -3.22
CA SER A 447 0.03 14.55 -2.66
C SER A 447 0.75 13.81 -1.52
N MET A 448 0.07 12.92 -0.80
CA MET A 448 0.61 12.13 0.30
C MET A 448 1.25 10.82 -0.17
N TYR A 449 1.33 10.56 -1.48
CA TYR A 449 1.92 9.34 -2.06
C TYR A 449 3.26 8.96 -1.43
N CYS A 450 4.20 9.91 -1.38
CA CYS A 450 5.53 9.64 -0.83
C CYS A 450 5.49 9.33 0.66
N LEU A 451 4.60 9.95 1.45
CA LEU A 451 4.43 9.64 2.87
C LEU A 451 3.88 8.24 3.05
N LEU A 452 2.79 7.90 2.36
CA LEU A 452 2.17 6.59 2.46
C LEU A 452 3.13 5.49 2.03
N HIS A 453 3.89 5.72 0.95
CA HIS A 453 4.95 4.79 0.54
C HIS A 453 6.03 4.65 1.63
N LYS A 454 6.44 5.74 2.30
CA LYS A 454 7.36 5.66 3.44
C LYS A 454 6.76 4.85 4.59
N CYS A 455 5.53 5.14 5.00
CA CYS A 455 4.84 4.37 6.05
C CYS A 455 4.87 2.88 5.74
N LYS A 456 4.50 2.48 4.51
CA LYS A 456 4.50 1.08 4.06
C LYS A 456 5.85 0.39 4.28
N LYS A 457 6.96 1.10 4.09
CA LYS A 457 8.32 0.54 4.22
C LYS A 457 8.89 0.65 5.63
N THR A 458 8.43 1.58 6.45
CA THR A 458 9.04 1.84 7.76
C THR A 458 8.28 1.26 8.95
N VAL A 459 7.08 0.68 8.78
CA VAL A 459 6.31 0.08 9.90
C VAL A 459 7.16 -0.87 10.75
N ASP A 460 7.92 -1.77 10.11
CA ASP A 460 8.82 -2.70 10.82
C ASP A 460 9.86 -1.98 11.65
N ILE A 461 10.60 -1.10 10.98
CA ILE A 461 11.73 -0.37 11.54
C ILE A 461 11.22 0.47 12.72
N MET A 462 10.08 1.13 12.56
CA MET A 462 9.43 1.93 13.59
C MET A 462 9.13 1.11 14.84
N LEU A 463 8.41 -0.01 14.71
CA LEU A 463 8.02 -0.83 15.86
C LEU A 463 9.20 -1.54 16.52
N GLU A 464 10.18 -1.96 15.72
CA GLU A 464 11.41 -2.57 16.23
C GLU A 464 12.23 -1.56 17.03
N ARG A 465 12.41 -0.34 16.53
CA ARG A 465 13.12 0.72 17.27
C ARG A 465 12.43 1.07 18.59
N ILE A 466 11.10 1.18 18.61
CA ILE A 466 10.34 1.40 19.86
C ILE A 466 10.60 0.23 20.83
N SER A 467 10.45 -1.00 20.36
CA SER A 467 10.65 -2.21 21.15
C SER A 467 12.07 -2.30 21.73
N GLU A 468 13.09 -1.94 20.94
CA GLU A 468 14.49 -1.92 21.39
C GLU A 468 14.74 -0.89 22.49
N ILE A 469 14.20 0.32 22.35
CA ILE A 469 14.33 1.35 23.38
C ILE A 469 13.63 0.94 24.68
N LEU A 470 12.43 0.37 24.60
CA LEU A 470 11.73 -0.15 25.78
C LEU A 470 12.56 -1.22 26.50
N LYS A 471 13.14 -2.16 25.74
CA LYS A 471 14.04 -3.20 26.30
C LYS A 471 15.27 -2.61 26.98
N CYS A 472 15.88 -1.55 26.42
CA CYS A 472 17.03 -0.87 27.05
C CYS A 472 16.69 -0.27 28.44
N PHE A 473 15.42 0.00 28.72
CA PHE A 473 14.93 0.50 30.00
C PHE A 473 14.31 -0.60 30.88
N ASN A 474 14.50 -1.88 30.54
CA ASN A 474 13.89 -3.04 31.20
C ASN A 474 12.35 -2.99 31.23
N LEU A 475 11.75 -2.36 30.21
CA LEU A 475 10.31 -2.35 29.99
C LEU A 475 9.92 -3.45 29.00
N THR A 476 8.67 -3.92 29.10
CA THR A 476 8.15 -4.87 28.11
C THR A 476 8.00 -4.18 26.75
N SER A 477 8.25 -4.91 25.67
CA SER A 477 8.31 -4.34 24.31
C SER A 477 6.94 -3.97 23.74
N ASP A 478 5.86 -4.34 24.42
CA ASP A 478 4.47 -4.28 23.99
C ASP A 478 3.62 -3.38 24.89
N LEU A 479 4.23 -2.45 25.64
CA LEU A 479 3.53 -1.43 26.44
C LEU A 479 2.72 -0.42 25.61
N PHE A 480 2.67 -0.58 24.30
CA PHE A 480 1.93 0.29 23.39
C PHE A 480 1.10 -0.54 22.41
N GLN A 481 -0.01 0.02 21.94
CA GLN A 481 -0.65 -0.40 20.69
C GLN A 481 -0.78 0.81 19.76
N ILE A 482 -0.69 0.54 18.47
CA ILE A 482 -0.98 1.52 17.43
C ILE A 482 -2.09 1.01 16.52
N GLN A 483 -2.92 1.94 16.06
CA GLN A 483 -3.87 1.73 14.98
C GLN A 483 -3.63 2.80 13.90
N PHE A 484 -3.43 2.36 12.66
CA PHE A 484 -3.44 3.26 11.51
C PHE A 484 -4.86 3.45 11.01
N VAL A 485 -5.25 4.71 10.84
CA VAL A 485 -6.57 5.09 10.37
C VAL A 485 -6.37 6.05 9.20
N VAL A 486 -6.73 5.59 8.01
CA VAL A 486 -6.57 6.34 6.78
C VAL A 486 -7.92 6.92 6.40
N TYR A 487 -8.03 8.25 6.40
CA TYR A 487 -9.28 8.95 6.11
C TYR A 487 -9.26 9.53 4.70
N GLN A 488 -10.42 9.51 4.06
CA GLN A 488 -10.66 10.03 2.71
C GLN A 488 -11.75 11.11 2.75
N ASN A 489 -12.64 11.17 1.75
CA ASN A 489 -13.71 12.16 1.66
C ASN A 489 -15.07 11.52 1.33
N TYR A 490 -16.15 12.30 1.44
CA TYR A 490 -17.54 11.82 1.26
C TYR A 490 -17.91 11.37 -0.16
N ASN A 491 -17.00 11.46 -1.12
CA ASN A 491 -17.14 10.81 -2.43
C ASN A 491 -16.85 9.30 -2.39
N HIS A 492 -16.44 8.77 -1.23
CA HIS A 492 -16.22 7.35 -0.98
C HIS A 492 -17.35 6.73 -0.17
N LYS A 493 -17.54 5.42 -0.32
CA LYS A 493 -18.51 4.66 0.47
C LYS A 493 -18.06 4.56 1.94
N GLU A 494 -18.96 4.11 2.81
CA GLU A 494 -18.69 3.93 4.26
C GLU A 494 -17.39 3.14 4.55
N ASP A 495 -17.13 2.10 3.79
CA ASP A 495 -15.97 1.21 3.91
C ASP A 495 -14.69 1.76 3.28
N GLU A 496 -14.78 2.86 2.53
CA GLU A 496 -13.67 3.49 1.83
C GLU A 496 -13.30 4.86 2.42
N ILE A 497 -14.29 5.62 2.93
CA ILE A 497 -14.07 6.93 3.56
C ILE A 497 -13.17 6.85 4.78
N LEU A 498 -13.20 5.72 5.50
CA LEU A 498 -12.36 5.47 6.67
C LEU A 498 -11.86 4.02 6.66
N LYS A 499 -10.57 3.83 6.37
CA LYS A 499 -9.90 2.52 6.45
C LYS A 499 -9.18 2.43 7.78
N ILE A 500 -9.43 1.35 8.53
CA ILE A 500 -8.98 1.20 9.91
C ILE A 500 -8.19 -0.10 10.04
N SER A 501 -6.94 -0.02 10.51
CA SER A 501 -6.14 -1.20 10.81
C SER A 501 -6.61 -1.89 12.10
N PRO A 502 -6.20 -3.14 12.37
CA PRO A 502 -6.25 -3.66 13.73
C PRO A 502 -5.45 -2.80 14.69
N TRP A 503 -5.80 -2.91 15.97
CA TRP A 503 -4.90 -2.57 17.07
C TRP A 503 -3.74 -3.57 17.09
N GLU A 504 -2.52 -3.09 16.93
CA GLU A 504 -1.35 -3.94 16.81
C GLU A 504 -0.17 -3.41 17.63
N THR A 505 0.65 -4.34 18.12
CA THR A 505 1.98 -4.07 18.70
C THR A 505 3.10 -4.58 17.79
N LYS A 506 2.74 -5.42 16.81
CA LYS A 506 3.62 -6.06 15.82
C LYS A 506 3.34 -5.49 14.44
N SER A 507 4.33 -5.58 13.56
CA SER A 507 4.28 -4.90 12.27
C SER A 507 3.54 -5.66 11.17
N ASP A 508 3.30 -6.98 11.30
CA ASP A 508 2.80 -7.80 10.19
C ASP A 508 1.44 -7.32 9.68
N ASN A 509 0.44 -7.24 10.56
CA ASN A 509 -0.92 -6.86 10.20
C ASN A 509 -1.02 -5.39 9.78
N LEU A 510 -0.20 -4.51 10.39
CA LEU A 510 -0.09 -3.11 9.98
C LEU A 510 0.54 -2.96 8.60
N ARG A 511 1.57 -3.74 8.28
CA ARG A 511 2.19 -3.74 6.95
C ARG A 511 1.22 -4.23 5.90
N VAL A 512 0.50 -5.31 6.20
CA VAL A 512 -0.56 -5.85 5.32
C VAL A 512 -1.63 -4.79 5.06
N PHE A 513 -2.11 -4.13 6.12
CA PHE A 513 -3.04 -3.01 6.02
C PHE A 513 -2.46 -1.87 5.18
N MET A 514 -1.28 -1.35 5.51
CA MET A 514 -0.67 -0.22 4.78
C MET A 514 -0.43 -0.53 3.31
N ASN A 515 -0.03 -1.76 2.97
CA ASN A 515 0.19 -2.16 1.58
C ASN A 515 -1.08 -2.06 0.74
N SER A 516 -2.25 -2.34 1.32
CA SER A 516 -3.55 -2.23 0.66
C SER A 516 -4.06 -0.82 0.44
N ILE A 517 -3.49 0.16 1.16
CA ILE A 517 -3.98 1.53 1.08
C ILE A 517 -3.68 2.06 -0.32
N GLU A 518 -4.76 2.19 -1.08
CA GLU A 518 -4.81 2.97 -2.30
C GLU A 518 -5.04 4.44 -1.97
N ILE A 519 -4.48 5.28 -2.81
CA ILE A 519 -4.45 6.72 -2.63
C ILE A 519 -5.70 7.33 -3.24
N ASP A 520 -6.40 8.11 -2.43
CA ASP A 520 -7.52 8.93 -2.85
C ASP A 520 -7.02 10.07 -3.74
N LYS A 521 -7.64 10.20 -4.89
CA LYS A 521 -7.33 11.23 -5.87
C LYS A 521 -8.32 12.37 -5.82
N ASP A 522 -9.22 12.42 -4.82
CA ASP A 522 -10.22 13.47 -4.66
C ASP A 522 -9.76 14.67 -3.80
N GLY A 523 -10.39 15.83 -3.96
CA GLY A 523 -9.76 17.16 -3.78
C GLY A 523 -10.34 18.01 -2.68
N GLY A 524 -9.61 19.08 -2.37
CA GLY A 524 -9.98 20.00 -1.30
C GLY A 524 -9.89 19.36 0.08
N ASN A 525 -10.67 19.92 1.01
CA ASN A 525 -10.69 19.50 2.41
C ASN A 525 -11.04 18.02 2.58
N LYS A 526 -10.47 17.36 3.59
CA LYS A 526 -10.66 15.93 3.88
C LYS A 526 -11.48 15.71 5.13
N ALA A 527 -12.04 14.50 5.24
CA ALA A 527 -12.93 14.12 6.33
C ALA A 527 -12.16 13.79 7.64
N ILE A 528 -11.31 14.72 8.10
CA ILE A 528 -10.58 14.61 9.37
C ILE A 528 -11.56 14.40 10.53
N GLU A 529 -12.74 15.00 10.46
CA GLU A 529 -13.81 14.85 11.44
C GLU A 529 -14.27 13.40 11.60
N ILE A 530 -14.25 12.59 10.54
CA ILE A 530 -14.62 11.17 10.57
C ILE A 530 -13.54 10.36 11.30
N GLY A 531 -12.27 10.67 11.05
CA GLY A 531 -11.14 10.09 11.77
C GLY A 531 -11.15 10.42 13.27
N LEU A 532 -11.45 11.67 13.63
CA LEU A 532 -11.59 12.08 15.04
C LEU A 532 -12.84 11.48 15.70
N CYS A 533 -13.93 11.28 14.94
CA CYS A 533 -15.12 10.60 15.43
C CYS A 533 -14.82 9.16 15.83
N HIS A 534 -14.07 8.43 14.99
CA HIS A 534 -13.57 7.09 15.33
C HIS A 534 -12.69 7.12 16.58
N ALA A 535 -11.78 8.10 16.68
CA ALA A 535 -10.93 8.25 17.87
C ALA A 535 -11.73 8.43 19.17
N ASN A 536 -12.87 9.14 19.13
CA ASN A 536 -13.75 9.31 20.29
C ASN A 536 -14.54 8.05 20.68
N GLN A 537 -14.62 7.04 19.81
CA GLN A 537 -15.30 5.76 20.08
C GLN A 537 -14.36 4.73 20.70
N GLU A 538 -13.05 4.97 20.65
CA GLU A 538 -12.01 4.06 21.10
C GLU A 538 -11.43 4.48 22.47
N ASN A 539 -10.96 3.51 23.24
CA ASN A 539 -10.22 3.78 24.48
C ASN A 539 -8.74 4.05 24.17
N ILE A 540 -8.39 5.33 24.00
CA ILE A 540 -7.06 5.76 23.53
C ILE A 540 -6.38 6.73 24.50
N THR A 541 -5.07 6.86 24.35
CA THR A 541 -4.26 7.79 25.15
C THR A 541 -3.75 8.98 24.35
N GLN A 542 -3.73 8.90 23.02
CA GLN A 542 -3.36 10.00 22.14
C GLN A 542 -3.79 9.75 20.69
N VAL A 543 -3.85 10.84 19.92
CA VAL A 543 -4.02 10.82 18.46
C VAL A 543 -2.81 11.49 17.81
N ILE A 544 -2.29 10.89 16.74
CA ILE A 544 -1.28 11.50 15.86
C ILE A 544 -1.96 11.77 14.52
N LEU A 545 -2.16 13.03 14.16
CA LEU A 545 -2.76 13.48 12.90
C LEU A 545 -1.68 13.93 11.94
N ILE A 546 -1.56 13.25 10.79
CA ILE A 546 -0.63 13.60 9.71
C ILE A 546 -1.45 13.90 8.46
N GLY A 547 -1.26 15.09 7.88
CA GLY A 547 -2.05 15.51 6.73
C GLY A 547 -1.50 16.73 6.01
N ASN A 548 -2.00 16.97 4.80
CA ASN A 548 -1.67 18.14 4.00
C ASN A 548 -2.89 18.94 3.57
N THR A 549 -4.07 18.61 4.09
CA THR A 549 -5.36 19.24 3.75
C THR A 549 -6.11 19.67 5.01
N SER A 550 -6.90 20.74 4.90
CA SER A 550 -7.75 21.20 6.01
C SER A 550 -8.95 20.27 6.22
N PRO A 551 -9.54 20.24 7.43
CA PRO A 551 -10.80 19.54 7.69
C PRO A 551 -11.94 20.11 6.83
N ASN A 552 -12.95 19.29 6.54
CA ASN A 552 -14.17 19.77 5.87
C ASN A 552 -14.86 20.85 6.72
N THR A 553 -15.27 21.94 6.07
CA THR A 553 -16.19 22.91 6.65
C THR A 553 -17.58 22.30 6.78
N GLN A 554 -18.48 22.91 7.56
CA GLN A 554 -19.86 22.42 7.66
C GLN A 554 -20.57 22.38 6.30
N LYS A 555 -20.27 23.36 5.45
CA LYS A 555 -20.75 23.43 4.07
C LYS A 555 -20.19 22.28 3.23
N ASP A 556 -18.88 22.01 3.34
CA ASP A 556 -18.24 20.89 2.63
C ASP A 556 -18.87 19.55 3.00
N VAL A 557 -19.11 19.30 4.30
CA VAL A 557 -19.75 18.06 4.77
C VAL A 557 -21.12 17.90 4.10
N TYR A 558 -21.95 18.94 4.11
CA TYR A 558 -23.28 18.88 3.50
C TYR A 558 -23.22 18.68 1.97
N GLU A 559 -22.39 19.45 1.27
CA GLU A 559 -22.29 19.40 -0.19
C GLU A 559 -21.69 18.08 -0.68
N LYS A 560 -20.62 17.60 -0.05
CA LYS A 560 -19.93 16.38 -0.48
C LYS A 560 -20.71 15.11 -0.15
N ARG A 561 -21.47 15.09 0.96
CA ARG A 561 -22.38 13.98 1.27
C ARG A 561 -23.46 13.76 0.22
N ASN A 562 -23.83 14.80 -0.55
CA ASN A 562 -24.80 14.65 -1.64
C ASN A 562 -24.33 13.74 -2.77
N TYR A 563 -23.03 13.42 -2.87
CA TYR A 563 -22.52 12.47 -3.87
C TYR A 563 -23.25 11.12 -3.80
N TYR A 564 -23.50 10.59 -2.59
CA TYR A 564 -24.31 9.38 -2.37
C TYR A 564 -25.72 9.66 -1.86
N THR A 565 -26.08 10.93 -1.67
CA THR A 565 -27.33 11.42 -1.04
C THR A 565 -27.46 11.08 0.45
N GLU A 566 -28.23 11.88 1.20
CA GLU A 566 -28.52 11.60 2.62
C GLU A 566 -29.27 10.27 2.85
N ASN A 567 -29.95 9.73 1.83
CA ASN A 567 -30.62 8.44 1.98
C ASN A 567 -29.62 7.29 2.15
N TYR A 568 -28.50 7.32 1.43
CA TYR A 568 -27.42 6.36 1.60
C TYR A 568 -26.83 6.46 3.01
N TRP A 569 -26.42 7.67 3.42
CA TRP A 569 -25.73 7.88 4.69
C TRP A 569 -26.57 7.49 5.90
N LYS A 570 -27.90 7.67 5.86
CA LYS A 570 -28.81 7.25 6.94
C LYS A 570 -28.68 5.77 7.34
N HIS A 571 -28.18 4.92 6.43
CA HIS A 571 -28.00 3.50 6.65
C HIS A 571 -26.54 3.10 6.95
N THR A 572 -25.64 4.06 7.19
CA THR A 572 -24.22 3.82 7.50
C THR A 572 -23.88 4.24 8.94
N LYS A 573 -22.68 3.86 9.43
CA LYS A 573 -22.11 4.33 10.71
C LYS A 573 -21.95 5.86 10.77
N PHE A 574 -21.95 6.53 9.62
CA PHE A 574 -21.81 7.99 9.49
C PHE A 574 -23.14 8.67 9.18
N ALA A 575 -24.26 8.08 9.62
CA ALA A 575 -25.60 8.62 9.42
C ALA A 575 -25.78 10.04 9.93
N ARG A 576 -25.20 10.36 11.09
CA ARG A 576 -25.20 11.73 11.63
C ARG A 576 -23.96 12.46 11.13
N PRO A 577 -24.10 13.62 10.45
CA PRO A 577 -22.95 14.43 10.10
C PRO A 577 -22.25 14.91 11.38
N THR A 578 -20.93 14.98 11.33
CA THR A 578 -20.09 15.51 12.42
C THR A 578 -19.10 16.54 11.87
N TYR A 579 -18.42 17.25 12.76
CA TYR A 579 -17.48 18.32 12.44
C TYR A 579 -16.28 18.27 13.36
N TYR A 580 -15.10 18.63 12.85
CA TYR A 580 -13.85 18.45 13.59
C TYR A 580 -13.83 19.21 14.92
N GLN A 581 -14.43 20.40 15.00
CA GLN A 581 -14.46 21.17 16.25
C GLN A 581 -15.20 20.41 17.36
N GLN A 582 -16.34 19.78 17.04
CA GLN A 582 -17.14 19.05 18.02
C GLN A 582 -16.43 17.78 18.50
N GLU A 583 -15.77 17.07 17.59
CA GLU A 583 -15.00 15.87 17.95
C GLU A 583 -13.77 16.23 18.80
N LEU A 584 -13.13 17.39 18.56
CA LEU A 584 -12.03 17.86 19.41
C LEU A 584 -12.48 18.25 20.82
N GLU A 585 -13.67 18.81 20.99
CA GLU A 585 -14.17 19.12 22.33
C GLU A 585 -14.34 17.87 23.19
N LYS A 586 -14.77 16.76 22.58
CA LYS A 586 -14.87 15.46 23.25
C LYS A 586 -13.49 14.95 23.66
N LEU A 587 -12.52 14.92 22.74
CA LEU A 587 -11.15 14.49 23.04
C LEU A 587 -10.52 15.34 24.16
N ARG A 588 -10.73 16.66 24.12
CA ARG A 588 -10.29 17.60 25.16
C ARG A 588 -10.91 17.27 26.52
N ALA A 589 -12.20 16.94 26.58
CA ALA A 589 -12.89 16.58 27.82
C ALA A 589 -12.29 15.32 28.46
N TYR A 590 -11.83 14.36 27.65
CA TYR A 590 -11.13 13.16 28.10
C TYR A 590 -9.62 13.35 28.28
N LYS A 591 -9.09 14.57 28.08
CA LYS A 591 -7.66 14.90 28.15
C LYS A 591 -6.80 14.07 27.18
N ILE A 592 -7.36 13.75 26.02
CA ILE A 592 -6.64 13.03 24.95
C ILE A 592 -6.00 14.07 24.02
N PRO A 593 -4.66 14.16 23.96
CA PRO A 593 -3.98 15.11 23.08
C PRO A 593 -4.01 14.64 21.62
N VAL A 594 -4.20 15.59 20.71
CA VAL A 594 -4.05 15.41 19.26
C VAL A 594 -2.76 16.06 18.83
N GLN A 595 -1.74 15.25 18.56
CA GLN A 595 -0.47 15.68 17.99
C GLN A 595 -0.66 15.90 16.49
N THR A 596 -0.29 17.06 15.94
CA THR A 596 -0.55 17.38 14.52
C THR A 596 0.73 17.62 13.73
N PHE A 597 0.89 16.91 12.63
CA PHE A 597 2.06 17.01 11.77
C PHE A 597 1.61 17.37 10.36
N PHE A 598 1.88 18.62 9.97
CA PHE A 598 1.38 19.18 8.72
C PHE A 598 2.47 19.22 7.66
N VAL A 599 2.09 18.93 6.43
CA VAL A 599 3.05 18.75 5.32
C VAL A 599 3.19 20.01 4.46
N GLU A 600 2.11 20.79 4.36
CA GLU A 600 2.05 22.00 3.56
C GLU A 600 1.81 23.21 4.46
N GLN A 601 2.50 24.31 4.18
CA GLN A 601 2.40 25.54 4.97
C GLN A 601 0.98 26.13 4.98
N GLN A 602 0.18 25.85 3.93
CA GLN A 602 -1.18 26.33 3.80
C GLN A 602 -2.15 25.80 4.87
N VAL A 603 -1.85 24.64 5.47
CA VAL A 603 -2.69 24.01 6.50
C VAL A 603 -2.16 24.23 7.92
N GLU A 604 -1.05 24.96 8.06
CA GLU A 604 -0.34 25.17 9.32
C GLU A 604 -1.24 25.77 10.41
N GLU A 605 -2.02 26.81 10.08
CA GLU A 605 -2.87 27.51 11.06
C GLU A 605 -3.94 26.57 11.65
N VAL A 606 -4.59 25.78 10.80
CA VAL A 606 -5.65 24.86 11.22
C VAL A 606 -5.07 23.69 12.03
N PHE A 607 -3.92 23.13 11.63
CA PHE A 607 -3.27 22.06 12.38
C PHE A 607 -2.79 22.54 13.75
N LYS A 608 -2.22 23.75 13.83
CA LYS A 608 -1.89 24.41 15.11
C LYS A 608 -3.11 24.54 16.00
N GLU A 609 -4.24 25.00 15.47
CA GLU A 609 -5.49 25.14 16.22
C GLU A 609 -5.95 23.79 16.80
N ILE A 610 -5.91 22.73 15.98
CA ILE A 610 -6.29 21.36 16.38
C ILE A 610 -5.43 20.88 17.55
N ALA A 611 -4.10 21.00 17.44
CA ALA A 611 -3.17 20.59 18.48
C ALA A 611 -3.37 21.39 19.77
N GLN A 612 -3.39 22.72 19.68
CA GLN A 612 -3.51 23.59 20.84
C GLN A 612 -4.81 23.36 21.62
N LYS A 613 -5.93 23.10 20.92
CA LYS A 613 -7.22 22.81 21.56
C LYS A 613 -7.21 21.59 22.47
N THR A 614 -6.35 20.62 22.20
CA THR A 614 -6.28 19.35 22.95
C THR A 614 -5.01 19.23 23.82
N GLY A 615 -4.16 20.27 23.83
CA GLY A 615 -2.86 20.23 24.52
C GLY A 615 -1.80 19.40 23.79
N GLY A 616 -1.99 19.16 22.49
CA GLY A 616 -1.03 18.49 21.64
C GLY A 616 0.07 19.43 21.11
N ARG A 617 1.13 18.81 20.62
CA ARG A 617 2.25 19.38 19.86
C ARG A 617 1.85 19.50 18.39
N TYR A 618 2.43 20.49 17.72
CA TYR A 618 2.39 20.59 16.28
C TYR A 618 3.80 20.76 15.71
N GLU A 619 4.03 20.27 14.50
CA GLU A 619 5.30 20.45 13.79
C GLU A 619 5.10 20.33 12.28
N MET A 620 5.89 21.09 11.51
CA MET A 620 5.94 20.94 10.05
C MET A 620 6.72 19.67 9.69
N PHE A 621 6.11 18.83 8.87
CA PHE A 621 6.69 17.61 8.37
C PHE A 621 7.08 17.76 6.89
N ASP A 622 8.33 18.10 6.63
CA ASP A 622 8.83 18.17 5.26
C ASP A 622 9.04 16.77 4.67
N ILE A 623 8.03 16.26 3.93
CA ILE A 623 8.11 14.99 3.20
C ILE A 623 9.23 15.03 2.13
N ASN A 624 9.65 16.21 1.69
CA ASN A 624 10.48 16.38 0.51
C ASN A 624 11.98 16.48 0.80
N SER A 625 12.38 16.62 2.06
CA SER A 625 13.79 16.60 2.45
C SER A 625 14.43 15.22 2.23
N SER A 626 15.73 15.15 1.97
CA SER A 626 16.46 13.88 1.85
C SER A 626 16.52 13.09 3.17
N SER A 627 16.29 13.74 4.32
CA SER A 627 16.21 13.13 5.66
C SER A 627 14.80 12.66 6.07
N SER A 628 13.80 12.92 5.24
CA SER A 628 12.38 12.73 5.56
C SER A 628 11.91 11.29 5.79
N LEU A 629 12.68 10.26 5.42
CA LEU A 629 12.34 8.87 5.75
C LEU A 629 12.47 8.58 7.24
N HIS A 630 13.55 9.09 7.83
CA HIS A 630 13.78 9.00 9.27
C HIS A 630 12.78 9.83 10.03
N MET A 631 12.45 11.03 9.53
CA MET A 631 11.56 11.94 10.23
C MET A 631 10.22 11.31 10.59
N LEU A 632 9.57 10.52 9.71
CA LEU A 632 8.25 9.93 10.02
C LEU A 632 8.35 8.81 11.06
N THR A 633 9.31 7.91 10.83
CA THR A 633 9.61 6.79 11.73
C THR A 633 9.94 7.31 13.13
N ASP A 634 10.83 8.30 13.18
CA ASP A 634 11.32 8.90 14.40
C ASP A 634 10.22 9.71 15.10
N LEU A 635 9.38 10.41 14.35
CA LEU A 635 8.27 11.19 14.90
C LEU A 635 7.24 10.28 15.58
N ILE A 636 6.73 9.26 14.89
CA ILE A 636 5.73 8.35 15.47
C ILE A 636 6.36 7.58 16.63
N ALA A 637 7.59 7.08 16.49
CA ALA A 637 8.28 6.37 17.55
C ALA A 637 8.52 7.23 18.79
N GLN A 638 8.95 8.48 18.62
CA GLN A 638 9.16 9.40 19.74
C GLN A 638 7.85 9.74 20.45
N GLU A 639 6.76 9.98 19.74
CA GLU A 639 5.47 10.29 20.38
C GLU A 639 4.87 9.07 21.10
N ILE A 640 5.06 7.86 20.58
CA ILE A 640 4.69 6.63 21.30
C ILE A 640 5.55 6.47 22.57
N LEU A 641 6.88 6.59 22.46
CA LEU A 641 7.78 6.46 23.61
C LEU A 641 7.52 7.52 24.68
N ARG A 642 7.24 8.76 24.27
CA ARG A 642 6.86 9.86 25.16
C ARG A 642 5.59 9.50 25.93
N ASN A 643 4.58 8.97 25.26
CA ASN A 643 3.32 8.58 25.86
C ASN A 643 3.47 7.37 26.80
N VAL A 644 4.25 6.35 26.42
CA VAL A 644 4.56 5.19 27.28
C VAL A 644 5.27 5.62 28.57
N GLY A 645 6.22 6.55 28.50
CA GLY A 645 6.94 7.04 29.68
C GLY A 645 6.18 8.07 30.53
N GLY A 646 5.07 8.62 30.00
CA GLY A 646 4.33 9.72 30.60
C GLY A 646 5.22 10.92 30.97
N SER A 647 4.79 11.70 31.97
CA SER A 647 5.55 12.84 32.48
C SER A 647 6.85 12.44 33.22
N SER A 648 6.99 11.18 33.61
CA SER A 648 8.10 10.71 34.46
C SER A 648 9.34 10.27 33.68
N LYS A 649 9.14 9.55 32.57
CA LYS A 649 10.21 8.90 31.79
C LYS A 649 10.11 9.18 30.29
N GLY A 650 9.06 9.86 29.83
CA GLY A 650 8.82 10.09 28.40
C GLY A 650 9.98 10.78 27.71
N ASP A 651 10.52 11.84 28.30
CA ASP A 651 11.67 12.58 27.73
C ASP A 651 12.94 11.73 27.69
N ALA A 652 13.21 10.94 28.73
CA ALA A 652 14.37 10.06 28.79
C ALA A 652 14.32 8.95 27.71
N LEU A 653 13.13 8.38 27.47
CA LEU A 653 12.94 7.40 26.39
C LEU A 653 13.16 8.02 25.01
N VAL A 654 12.65 9.24 24.80
CA VAL A 654 12.85 10.01 23.55
C VAL A 654 14.32 10.36 23.35
N GLU A 655 15.03 10.78 24.40
CA GLU A 655 16.46 11.10 24.33
C GLU A 655 17.32 9.87 24.03
N ALA A 656 17.00 8.72 24.64
CA ALA A 656 17.64 7.46 24.33
C ALA A 656 17.42 7.02 22.88
N TYR A 657 16.19 7.19 22.37
CA TYR A 657 15.87 6.95 20.96
C TYR A 657 16.75 7.83 20.06
N ARG A 658 16.78 9.14 20.30
CA ARG A 658 17.59 10.10 19.53
C ARG A 658 19.08 9.76 19.59
N SER A 659 19.59 9.39 20.77
CA SER A 659 21.00 9.04 20.94
C SER A 659 21.39 7.78 20.16
N LYS A 660 20.48 6.82 20.03
CA LYS A 660 20.75 5.55 19.34
C LYS A 660 20.55 5.65 17.82
N TYR A 661 19.51 6.33 17.36
CA TYR A 661 19.12 6.33 15.95
C TYR A 661 19.31 7.68 15.22
N ASN A 662 19.40 8.81 15.93
CA ASN A 662 19.54 10.13 15.29
C ASN A 662 21.00 10.57 15.11
N ARG A 663 22.00 9.72 15.41
CA ARG A 663 23.42 10.12 15.43
C ARG A 663 24.11 10.31 14.08
N ASN A 664 23.43 10.23 12.93
CA ASN A 664 24.06 10.35 11.61
C ASN A 664 23.33 11.32 10.65
N TYR A 665 23.03 12.55 11.07
CA TYR A 665 22.47 13.58 10.16
C TYR A 665 23.18 14.94 10.28
N THR A 666 24.51 14.93 10.20
CA THR A 666 25.30 16.12 9.82
C THR A 666 25.81 15.95 8.40
#